data_AF-A0A2K5L0G3-F1
#
_entry.id   AF-A0A2K5L0G3-F1
#
_cell.length_a   1.000
_cell.length_b   1.000
_cell.length_c   1.000
_cell.angle_alpha   90.00
_cell.angle_beta   90.00
_cell.angle_gamma   90.00
#
_symmetry.space_group_name_H-M   'P 1'
#
loop_
_entity.id
_entity.type
_entity.pdbx_description
1 polymer ?
#
loop_
_entity_poly.entity_id
_entity_poly.type
_entity_poly.pdbx_seq_one_letter_code
_entity_poly.pdbx_strand_id
1 'polypeptide(L)'
;MARHSILYFILLSALINKGQACFCDHYPWSQWSSCSKTCNSGTQSRHRQIVVDKYYQENFCEQICSKQETRECNWQSCPINCLLEDFGPWSDCDPCVEKQVETAEDDLKTDFYKDLTTLGHNENQQGSFSSQGGSSFRVPIFYSSKRSENINHNSAFKQAIQASHKKDSSFIRIHKVMKVLNFTMKAKDLYLSDVFLKALNNLPLEYNSALYSRIFDDFGTHYFTSGSLGGVYDLLYQFSSEELKNSGLTEEETKHCVRIETKKRVLFVKKTKVEHRCTTNKLSEKHEGSFLQGAEKSISLIRGGRSEYAAALAWEKGSSGLEEKTFSDWLESVKENPAVIDFELAPIVDLVRNIPCAVTKRNNLRKAFQEYAAKFDPCQCAPCPNNGRPTLSGTECLCVCQSGTYGENCERRSPDYKSNAVDGHWGCWSSWSTCDATYKRSRTRECNNPAPERGGKRCEGEKRQEEDCTFSIMENNGQPCINDDEEMKEVNLPEIEADSGCPQPVPPENGFIRNEKKLYSVGEDVEISCLTGFETVGYQYFRCLPDGTWRQGDVECQRTECIKPVVQEILTITPFQRLYRIGESIELTCPKGFVVAGPSRYTCQGNSWTPPISNSLTCEKDSLTKLKGHCQLGQKQSGSECICMSPEEDCSHYSEDLCVFDTDSNDYFTSPACQFLAEKCLNNQQLHFLHIGSCQDGRQLEWGLERARLSSNSTKKESCGYDTCYDWEKCTASTSKCVCLLPPQCFKGGNQLYCVKMGSSTSEKTLNICEVGAIRCANRKVEILHPGKCLA
;
A
#
# COMPACT_ATOMS: atom_id res chain seq x y z
N MET A 1 -102.90 18.59 4.24
CA MET A 1 -102.24 17.48 4.95
C MET A 1 -101.22 18.06 5.93
N ALA A 2 -101.56 18.22 7.21
CA ALA A 2 -100.78 19.04 8.16
C ALA A 2 -100.68 18.40 9.57
N ARG A 3 -100.43 17.08 9.63
CA ARG A 3 -100.47 16.30 10.90
C ARG A 3 -99.37 15.24 11.07
N HIS A 4 -98.29 15.25 10.27
CA HIS A 4 -97.20 14.26 10.41
C HIS A 4 -95.81 14.88 10.66
N SER A 5 -95.48 16.06 10.12
CA SER A 5 -94.17 16.70 10.36
C SER A 5 -93.95 17.19 11.80
N ILE A 6 -95.02 17.42 12.56
CA ILE A 6 -94.95 17.94 13.94
C ILE A 6 -94.56 16.83 14.94
N LEU A 7 -95.03 15.58 14.76
CA LEU A 7 -94.63 14.48 15.64
C LEU A 7 -93.13 14.16 15.51
N TYR A 8 -92.56 14.28 14.31
CA TYR A 8 -91.14 14.01 14.09
C TYR A 8 -90.23 15.02 14.82
N PHE A 9 -90.63 16.31 14.84
CA PHE A 9 -89.92 17.33 15.63
C PHE A 9 -90.05 17.12 17.14
N ILE A 10 -91.22 16.69 17.62
CA ILE A 10 -91.43 16.41 19.05
C ILE A 10 -90.62 15.17 19.50
N LEU A 11 -90.54 14.12 18.67
CA LEU A 11 -89.72 12.94 18.95
C LEU A 11 -88.21 13.20 18.89
N LEU A 12 -87.75 14.13 18.05
CA LEU A 12 -86.35 14.57 18.05
C LEU A 12 -86.00 15.47 19.25
N SER A 13 -86.92 16.31 19.72
CA SER A 13 -86.72 17.06 20.98
C SER A 13 -86.72 16.15 22.23
N ALA A 14 -87.37 14.99 22.17
CA ALA A 14 -87.36 13.98 23.23
C ALA A 14 -86.01 13.22 23.36
N LEU A 15 -85.06 13.43 22.44
CA LEU A 15 -83.68 12.95 22.54
C LEU A 15 -82.66 14.03 22.92
N ILE A 16 -83.12 15.25 23.25
CA ILE A 16 -82.33 16.17 24.10
C ILE A 16 -82.46 15.68 25.55
N ASN A 17 -81.87 14.52 25.82
CA ASN A 17 -81.50 14.15 27.17
C ASN A 17 -80.64 15.30 27.74
N LYS A 18 -80.86 15.70 29.00
CA LYS A 18 -80.11 16.82 29.58
C LYS A 18 -78.65 16.41 29.70
N GLY A 19 -77.84 16.82 28.72
CA GLY A 19 -76.39 16.71 28.74
C GLY A 19 -75.85 17.53 29.91
N GLN A 20 -75.78 16.89 31.07
CA GLN A 20 -75.26 17.45 32.31
C GLN A 20 -73.76 17.66 32.16
N ALA A 21 -73.39 18.79 31.54
CA ALA A 21 -72.01 19.17 31.33
C ALA A 21 -71.35 19.43 32.69
N CYS A 22 -70.41 18.56 33.07
CA CYS A 22 -69.56 18.81 34.22
C CYS A 22 -68.75 20.11 34.01
N PHE A 23 -68.94 21.06 34.91
CA PHE A 23 -68.04 22.20 35.02
C PHE A 23 -66.80 21.74 35.76
N CYS A 24 -65.75 21.37 35.02
CA CYS A 24 -64.54 20.76 35.58
C CYS A 24 -63.86 21.62 36.66
N ASP A 25 -64.03 22.94 36.63
CA ASP A 25 -63.54 23.89 37.63
C ASP A 25 -64.34 23.90 38.95
N HIS A 26 -65.40 23.08 39.06
CA HIS A 26 -65.96 22.66 40.35
C HIS A 26 -64.93 21.90 41.21
N TYR A 27 -64.00 21.18 40.57
CA TYR A 27 -62.83 20.57 41.21
C TYR A 27 -61.60 21.45 40.95
N PRO A 28 -61.15 22.25 41.93
CA PRO A 28 -60.06 23.20 41.73
C PRO A 28 -58.73 22.48 41.46
N TRP A 29 -57.85 23.14 40.74
CA TRP A 29 -56.48 22.68 40.56
C TRP A 29 -55.67 22.80 41.85
N SER A 30 -54.81 21.81 42.11
CA SER A 30 -53.70 21.97 43.05
C SER A 30 -52.79 23.11 42.60
N GLN A 31 -51.97 23.61 43.53
CA GLN A 31 -50.78 24.36 43.14
C GLN A 31 -49.88 23.48 42.26
N TRP A 32 -49.05 24.12 41.44
CA TRP A 32 -48.00 23.41 40.70
C TRP A 32 -46.98 22.85 41.69
N SER A 33 -46.55 21.61 41.47
CA SER A 33 -45.44 21.00 42.19
C SER A 33 -44.13 21.76 41.90
N SER A 34 -43.17 21.67 42.83
CA SER A 34 -41.81 22.17 42.60
C SER A 34 -41.21 21.49 41.36
N CYS A 35 -40.52 22.26 40.53
CA CYS A 35 -39.93 21.76 39.30
C CYS A 35 -38.94 20.62 39.57
N SER A 36 -39.02 19.53 38.80
CA SER A 36 -38.17 18.33 38.98
C SER A 36 -36.67 18.56 38.70
N LYS A 37 -36.30 19.72 38.14
CA LYS A 37 -34.92 20.22 38.01
C LYS A 37 -34.86 21.73 38.28
N THR A 38 -33.68 22.24 38.63
CA THR A 38 -33.40 23.68 38.76
C THR A 38 -33.01 24.36 37.43
N CYS A 39 -32.61 23.58 36.42
CA CYS A 39 -32.23 24.00 35.06
C CYS A 39 -32.21 22.76 34.12
N ASN A 40 -31.85 22.92 32.84
CA ASN A 40 -31.85 21.87 31.81
C ASN A 40 -33.23 21.19 31.62
N SER A 41 -34.29 22.01 31.57
CA SER A 41 -35.73 21.64 31.46
C SER A 41 -36.17 20.51 32.39
N GLY A 42 -36.71 20.91 33.54
CA GLY A 42 -37.49 20.05 34.41
C GLY A 42 -38.97 20.04 34.03
N THR A 43 -39.74 19.25 34.77
CA THR A 43 -41.19 19.14 34.65
C THR A 43 -41.86 19.48 35.98
N GLN A 44 -43.01 20.14 35.90
CA GLN A 44 -43.90 20.40 37.03
C GLN A 44 -45.31 19.92 36.65
N SER A 45 -46.07 19.50 37.65
CA SER A 45 -47.41 18.93 37.50
C SER A 45 -48.41 19.60 38.44
N ARG A 46 -49.68 19.59 38.07
CA ARG A 46 -50.81 19.85 38.96
C ARG A 46 -51.95 18.91 38.64
N HIS A 47 -52.79 18.62 39.62
CA HIS A 47 -53.97 17.76 39.46
C HIS A 47 -55.21 18.46 40.01
N ARG A 48 -56.39 18.10 39.52
CA ARG A 48 -57.64 18.57 40.14
C ARG A 48 -57.85 17.87 41.47
N GLN A 49 -58.40 18.60 42.45
CA GLN A 49 -58.77 18.08 43.76
C GLN A 49 -60.16 17.43 43.66
N ILE A 50 -60.22 16.33 42.89
CA ILE A 50 -61.46 15.59 42.62
C ILE A 50 -61.90 14.84 43.87
N VAL A 51 -63.15 15.09 44.28
CA VAL A 51 -63.88 14.26 45.24
C VAL A 51 -64.94 13.50 44.46
N VAL A 52 -65.02 12.17 44.64
CA VAL A 52 -66.01 11.33 43.95
C VAL A 52 -67.35 11.44 44.68
N ASP A 53 -68.00 12.59 44.48
CA ASP A 53 -69.31 12.91 45.02
C ASP A 53 -70.43 12.61 44.00
N LYS A 54 -71.66 12.99 44.35
CA LYS A 54 -72.84 12.83 43.50
C LYS A 54 -72.76 13.66 42.19
N TYR A 55 -72.21 14.86 42.25
CA TYR A 55 -72.02 15.72 41.07
C TYR A 55 -70.98 15.10 40.11
N TYR A 56 -69.88 14.55 40.61
CA TYR A 56 -68.86 13.87 39.79
C TYR A 56 -69.47 12.76 38.92
N GLN A 57 -70.33 11.92 39.52
CA GLN A 57 -70.92 10.76 38.87
C GLN A 57 -72.10 11.13 37.96
N GLU A 58 -73.02 11.99 38.38
CA GLU A 58 -74.22 12.35 37.58
C GLU A 58 -73.90 13.21 36.35
N ASN A 59 -72.78 13.94 36.35
CA ASN A 59 -72.42 14.90 35.27
C ASN A 59 -71.29 14.37 34.37
N PHE A 60 -70.96 13.08 34.45
CA PHE A 60 -69.93 12.42 33.62
C PHE A 60 -68.55 13.12 33.66
N CYS A 61 -68.20 13.71 34.81
CA CYS A 61 -66.95 14.47 35.00
C CYS A 61 -65.71 13.60 34.70
N GLU A 62 -65.79 12.30 34.99
CA GLU A 62 -64.76 11.31 34.73
C GLU A 62 -64.31 11.25 33.26
N GLN A 63 -65.25 11.42 32.32
CA GLN A 63 -65.03 11.26 30.88
C GLN A 63 -64.62 12.55 30.17
N ILE A 64 -64.98 13.72 30.70
CA ILE A 64 -64.81 15.01 30.00
C ILE A 64 -63.82 15.97 30.66
N CYS A 65 -63.42 15.75 31.91
CA CYS A 65 -62.51 16.65 32.62
C CYS A 65 -61.06 16.16 32.60
N SER A 66 -60.14 17.04 32.16
CA SER A 66 -58.72 16.83 32.41
C SER A 66 -58.43 16.84 33.91
N LYS A 67 -57.84 15.75 34.40
CA LYS A 67 -57.57 15.48 35.83
C LYS A 67 -56.17 15.92 36.25
N GLN A 68 -55.24 16.02 35.29
CA GLN A 68 -53.83 16.36 35.50
C GLN A 68 -53.32 17.22 34.34
N GLU A 69 -52.48 18.20 34.67
CA GLU A 69 -51.66 18.94 33.72
C GLU A 69 -50.18 18.75 34.05
N THR A 70 -49.35 18.68 33.02
CA THR A 70 -47.89 18.74 33.11
C THR A 70 -47.37 19.84 32.19
N ARG A 71 -46.30 20.52 32.60
CA ARG A 71 -45.59 21.49 31.78
C ARG A 71 -44.10 21.49 32.09
N GLU A 72 -43.30 21.96 31.14
CA GLU A 72 -41.89 22.23 31.37
C GLU A 72 -41.69 23.40 32.36
N CYS A 73 -40.52 23.42 32.98
CA CYS A 73 -40.09 24.44 33.91
C CYS A 73 -38.56 24.48 33.97
N ASN A 74 -38.01 25.64 34.29
CA ASN A 74 -36.56 25.84 34.33
C ASN A 74 -35.88 25.38 33.02
N TRP A 75 -36.42 25.83 31.89
CA TRP A 75 -35.95 25.47 30.54
C TRP A 75 -34.55 26.02 30.23
N GLN A 76 -34.05 26.98 31.01
CA GLN A 76 -32.71 27.53 30.85
C GLN A 76 -31.65 26.43 30.99
N SER A 77 -30.64 26.47 30.12
CA SER A 77 -29.45 25.63 30.27
C SER A 77 -28.79 25.90 31.62
N CYS A 78 -28.34 24.85 32.31
CA CYS A 78 -27.55 24.98 33.52
C CYS A 78 -26.21 25.68 33.18
N PRO A 79 -25.76 26.67 33.98
CA PRO A 79 -24.42 27.24 33.81
C PRO A 79 -23.35 26.16 33.91
N ILE A 80 -22.47 26.09 32.89
CA ILE A 80 -21.27 25.24 32.91
C ILE A 80 -20.11 26.14 33.32
N ASN A 81 -19.62 25.96 34.54
CA ASN A 81 -18.46 26.67 35.03
C ASN A 81 -17.18 26.05 34.46
N CYS A 82 -16.17 26.88 34.17
CA CYS A 82 -14.85 26.39 33.78
C CYS A 82 -14.25 25.56 34.92
N LEU A 83 -13.87 24.31 34.62
CA LEU A 83 -13.12 23.44 35.52
C LEU A 83 -11.65 23.50 35.09
N LEU A 84 -10.77 23.85 36.03
CA LEU A 84 -9.32 23.85 35.83
C LEU A 84 -8.75 22.55 36.38
N GLU A 85 -7.78 21.97 35.68
CA GLU A 85 -6.97 20.85 36.17
C GLU A 85 -5.84 21.35 37.08
N ASP A 86 -5.21 20.44 37.82
CA ASP A 86 -4.09 20.76 38.70
C ASP A 86 -2.86 21.28 37.92
N PHE A 87 -2.05 22.10 38.58
CA PHE A 87 -0.85 22.69 37.98
C PHE A 87 0.20 21.62 37.62
N GLY A 88 0.61 21.59 36.35
CA GLY A 88 1.78 20.85 35.90
C GLY A 88 3.10 21.39 36.46
N PRO A 89 4.21 20.63 36.35
CA PRO A 89 5.51 21.02 36.90
C PRO A 89 6.08 22.29 36.25
N TRP A 90 6.85 23.04 37.04
CA TRP A 90 7.54 24.26 36.62
C TRP A 90 8.51 24.03 35.45
N SER A 91 8.70 25.08 34.64
CA SER A 91 9.42 25.01 33.37
C SER A 91 9.92 26.40 32.91
N ASP A 92 11.11 26.43 32.32
CA ASP A 92 11.93 27.64 32.08
C ASP A 92 11.41 28.59 30.95
N CYS A 93 12.12 29.71 30.68
CA CYS A 93 11.54 30.93 30.07
C CYS A 93 12.41 31.63 28.98
N ASP A 94 11.80 32.61 28.24
CA ASP A 94 12.36 33.91 27.72
C ASP A 94 12.30 34.21 26.17
N PRO A 95 11.83 35.40 25.65
CA PRO A 95 11.22 35.56 24.29
C PRO A 95 11.71 36.74 23.35
N CYS A 96 10.96 37.02 22.23
CA CYS A 96 10.72 38.31 21.47
C CYS A 96 11.21 38.62 20.01
N VAL A 97 10.26 38.66 19.01
CA VAL A 97 9.81 39.79 18.08
C VAL A 97 10.80 40.60 17.18
N GLU A 98 10.56 41.19 15.96
CA GLU A 98 9.70 41.08 14.70
C GLU A 98 10.11 42.19 13.65
N LYS A 99 9.68 42.16 12.34
CA LYS A 99 9.51 43.34 11.40
C LYS A 99 8.86 43.07 9.98
N GLN A 100 8.68 44.12 9.13
CA GLN A 100 7.61 44.33 8.08
C GLN A 100 8.09 44.60 6.60
N VAL A 101 7.18 44.79 5.58
CA VAL A 101 7.13 45.86 4.47
C VAL A 101 6.44 45.53 3.07
N GLU A 102 5.67 46.51 2.51
CA GLU A 102 5.22 46.91 1.10
C GLU A 102 4.37 46.09 0.05
N THR A 103 3.92 46.76 -1.08
CA THR A 103 2.47 46.79 -1.49
C THR A 103 1.96 47.37 -2.91
N ALA A 104 1.16 46.67 -3.82
CA ALA A 104 0.12 47.13 -4.87
C ALA A 104 -1.22 46.26 -5.26
N GLU A 105 -2.42 46.88 -5.51
CA GLU A 105 -3.90 46.46 -5.44
C GLU A 105 -4.65 45.25 -6.19
N ASP A 106 -5.93 44.93 -5.79
CA ASP A 106 -6.91 43.91 -6.36
C ASP A 106 -8.46 44.26 -6.20
N ASP A 107 -9.45 43.40 -6.55
CA ASP A 107 -10.91 43.74 -6.81
C ASP A 107 -12.02 43.35 -5.73
N LEU A 108 -13.30 43.77 -5.91
CA LEU A 108 -14.43 43.72 -4.92
C LEU A 108 -15.52 42.63 -5.11
N LYS A 109 -15.82 41.87 -4.03
CA LYS A 109 -16.82 40.77 -3.90
C LYS A 109 -17.87 41.00 -2.77
N THR A 110 -18.94 40.18 -2.74
CA THR A 110 -20.08 40.27 -1.77
C THR A 110 -20.84 38.96 -1.60
N ASP A 111 -21.12 38.58 -0.35
CA ASP A 111 -21.71 37.28 0.04
C ASP A 111 -22.86 37.43 1.06
N PHE A 112 -23.71 36.41 1.17
CA PHE A 112 -24.91 36.41 2.03
C PHE A 112 -24.97 35.16 2.89
N TYR A 113 -25.14 35.34 4.20
CA TYR A 113 -25.20 34.26 5.19
C TYR A 113 -26.52 34.34 5.96
N LYS A 114 -27.35 33.30 5.81
CA LYS A 114 -28.62 33.15 6.56
C LYS A 114 -28.40 33.04 8.06
N ASP A 115 -27.27 32.45 8.43
CA ASP A 115 -26.70 32.42 9.76
C ASP A 115 -25.18 32.15 9.67
N LEU A 116 -24.51 32.28 10.81
CA LEU A 116 -23.05 32.12 10.93
C LEU A 116 -22.59 30.65 10.93
N THR A 117 -23.50 29.66 10.95
CA THR A 117 -23.11 28.22 10.95
C THR A 117 -22.51 27.77 9.62
N THR A 118 -22.81 28.52 8.56
CA THR A 118 -22.25 28.40 7.20
C THR A 118 -20.74 28.62 7.18
N LEU A 119 -20.22 29.57 7.97
CA LEU A 119 -18.78 29.85 8.07
C LEU A 119 -18.01 28.62 8.57
N GLY A 120 -18.55 27.87 9.52
CA GLY A 120 -17.92 26.63 10.01
C GLY A 120 -17.89 25.48 8.99
N HIS A 121 -18.57 25.56 7.84
CA HIS A 121 -18.69 24.40 6.93
C HIS A 121 -17.49 24.18 6.02
N ASN A 122 -16.73 25.24 5.69
CA ASN A 122 -15.56 25.16 4.81
C ASN A 122 -14.25 24.82 5.55
N GLU A 123 -14.20 24.94 6.88
CA GLU A 123 -13.00 24.65 7.69
C GLU A 123 -12.86 23.17 8.09
N ASN A 124 -13.95 22.39 8.03
CA ASN A 124 -14.00 21.02 8.55
C ASN A 124 -13.20 19.95 7.75
N GLN A 125 -12.30 20.34 6.84
CA GLN A 125 -11.36 19.44 6.17
C GLN A 125 -10.14 19.05 7.03
N GLN A 126 -10.24 19.06 8.35
CA GLN A 126 -9.19 18.61 9.29
C GLN A 126 -8.86 17.09 9.21
N GLY A 127 -9.45 16.34 8.26
CA GLY A 127 -9.23 14.89 8.16
C GLY A 127 -9.46 14.25 6.77
N SER A 128 -9.58 15.01 5.68
CA SER A 128 -9.97 14.45 4.37
C SER A 128 -9.12 14.92 3.18
N PHE A 129 -7.92 14.34 3.03
CA PHE A 129 -7.24 14.32 1.72
C PHE A 129 -6.77 12.89 1.40
N SER A 130 -7.20 12.37 0.25
CA SER A 130 -6.91 11.00 -0.19
C SER A 130 -5.79 10.99 -1.21
N SER A 131 -4.54 10.94 -0.75
CA SER A 131 -3.39 10.62 -1.62
C SER A 131 -3.40 9.14 -1.99
N GLN A 132 -3.30 8.84 -3.29
CA GLN A 132 -2.81 7.55 -3.76
C GLN A 132 -1.29 7.49 -3.53
N GLY A 133 -0.77 6.35 -3.06
CA GLY A 133 0.62 6.20 -2.62
C GLY A 133 0.71 5.80 -1.15
N GLY A 134 1.55 4.81 -0.83
CA GLY A 134 1.54 4.14 0.47
C GLY A 134 2.49 4.75 1.51
N SER A 135 1.93 5.28 2.60
CA SER A 135 2.48 5.32 3.97
C SER A 135 1.49 6.05 4.89
N SER A 136 1.32 5.61 6.14
CA SER A 136 0.16 5.93 7.01
C SER A 136 0.15 7.33 7.67
N PHE A 137 0.92 8.31 7.19
CA PHE A 137 0.94 9.66 7.78
C PHE A 137 -0.22 10.57 7.31
N ARG A 138 -1.43 10.27 7.76
CA ARG A 138 -2.62 11.12 7.55
C ARG A 138 -2.88 12.05 8.75
N VAL A 139 -2.21 13.21 8.78
CA VAL A 139 -2.80 14.57 8.76
C VAL A 139 -1.64 15.58 8.66
N PRO A 140 -1.19 15.96 7.45
CA PRO A 140 -0.49 17.21 7.21
C PRO A 140 -1.51 18.28 6.78
N ILE A 141 -1.71 19.32 7.59
CA ILE A 141 -2.67 20.39 7.29
C ILE A 141 -2.04 21.41 6.33
N PHE A 142 -1.96 21.06 5.04
CA PHE A 142 -1.62 22.02 3.99
C PHE A 142 -2.83 22.90 3.69
N TYR A 143 -2.83 24.10 4.28
CA TYR A 143 -3.93 25.06 4.24
C TYR A 143 -3.67 26.20 3.23
N SER A 144 -4.73 26.67 2.58
CA SER A 144 -4.70 27.82 1.66
C SER A 144 -5.90 28.71 1.95
N SER A 145 -5.67 30.00 2.25
CA SER A 145 -6.72 30.98 2.51
C SER A 145 -7.51 31.36 1.25
N LYS A 146 -7.16 30.78 0.10
CA LYS A 146 -7.95 30.85 -1.16
C LYS A 146 -8.98 29.71 -1.26
N ARG A 147 -8.90 28.69 -0.39
CA ARG A 147 -9.89 27.60 -0.26
C ARG A 147 -10.81 27.80 0.95
N SER A 148 -10.27 28.34 2.05
CA SER A 148 -11.08 28.80 3.17
C SER A 148 -11.35 30.30 3.02
N GLU A 149 -12.56 30.64 2.58
CA GLU A 149 -13.02 32.04 2.48
C GLU A 149 -13.28 32.68 3.86
N ASN A 150 -13.12 31.91 4.95
CA ASN A 150 -13.38 32.34 6.31
C ASN A 150 -12.20 33.13 6.88
N ILE A 151 -12.49 34.34 7.38
CA ILE A 151 -11.52 35.21 8.03
C ILE A 151 -11.91 35.34 9.51
N ASN A 152 -11.77 34.22 10.23
CA ASN A 152 -12.16 34.09 11.64
C ASN A 152 -11.15 34.81 12.56
N HIS A 153 -11.28 36.14 12.69
CA HIS A 153 -10.63 36.88 13.77
C HIS A 153 -11.41 36.68 15.08
N ASN A 154 -10.75 36.13 16.10
CA ASN A 154 -11.40 35.62 17.33
C ASN A 154 -12.37 36.64 17.96
N SER A 155 -11.96 37.91 18.11
CA SER A 155 -12.83 38.96 18.65
C SER A 155 -14.00 39.34 17.74
N ALA A 156 -13.81 39.38 16.42
CA ALA A 156 -14.84 39.81 15.47
C ALA A 156 -15.91 38.73 15.26
N PHE A 157 -15.49 37.46 15.18
CA PHE A 157 -16.42 36.34 15.11
C PHE A 157 -17.23 36.20 16.42
N LYS A 158 -16.58 36.34 17.59
CA LYS A 158 -17.26 36.44 18.89
C LYS A 158 -18.28 37.60 18.94
N GLN A 159 -17.91 38.79 18.44
CA GLN A 159 -18.83 39.93 18.31
C GLN A 159 -20.00 39.70 17.34
N ALA A 160 -19.86 38.81 16.35
CA ALA A 160 -20.94 38.43 15.43
C ALA A 160 -21.90 37.43 16.09
N ILE A 161 -21.37 36.45 16.81
CA ILE A 161 -22.17 35.48 17.57
C ILE A 161 -22.99 36.21 18.66
N GLN A 162 -22.32 37.01 19.50
CA GLN A 162 -22.97 37.85 20.54
C GLN A 162 -23.95 38.90 19.96
N ALA A 163 -23.83 39.24 18.68
CA ALA A 163 -24.80 40.08 17.99
C ALA A 163 -26.04 39.27 17.55
N SER A 164 -25.85 38.05 17.06
CA SER A 164 -26.95 37.14 16.68
C SER A 164 -27.82 36.71 17.87
N HIS A 165 -27.24 36.62 19.07
CA HIS A 165 -27.99 36.32 20.31
C HIS A 165 -29.10 37.35 20.60
N LYS A 166 -28.96 38.60 20.15
CA LYS A 166 -29.91 39.67 20.47
C LYS A 166 -31.24 39.58 19.69
N LYS A 167 -31.24 39.04 18.46
CA LYS A 167 -32.42 38.89 17.59
C LYS A 167 -32.14 37.95 16.42
N ASP A 168 -33.18 37.36 15.83
CA ASP A 168 -33.11 36.63 14.55
C ASP A 168 -32.42 37.51 13.49
N SER A 169 -31.20 37.13 13.11
CA SER A 169 -30.26 37.96 12.35
C SER A 169 -29.72 37.22 11.14
N SER A 170 -29.81 37.87 9.97
CA SER A 170 -29.08 37.48 8.76
C SER A 170 -27.85 38.38 8.59
N PHE A 171 -26.77 37.86 8.00
CA PHE A 171 -25.53 38.59 7.83
C PHE A 171 -25.15 38.74 6.35
N ILE A 172 -24.64 39.91 5.97
CA ILE A 172 -24.19 40.20 4.60
C ILE A 172 -22.75 40.67 4.66
N ARG A 173 -21.88 39.98 3.93
CA ARG A 173 -20.45 40.30 3.88
C ARG A 173 -20.12 41.02 2.60
N ILE A 174 -19.28 42.04 2.72
CA ILE A 174 -18.70 42.74 1.57
C ILE A 174 -17.20 42.85 1.76
N HIS A 175 -16.43 42.37 0.78
CA HIS A 175 -14.99 42.39 0.88
C HIS A 175 -14.29 42.75 -0.43
N LYS A 176 -13.28 43.62 -0.35
CA LYS A 176 -12.31 43.93 -1.41
C LYS A 176 -10.94 43.54 -0.89
N VAL A 177 -10.36 42.53 -1.52
CA VAL A 177 -8.95 42.23 -1.30
C VAL A 177 -8.20 43.40 -1.93
N MET A 178 -7.43 44.10 -1.12
CA MET A 178 -6.42 45.00 -1.63
C MET A 178 -5.17 44.16 -1.52
N LYS A 179 -4.92 43.30 -2.52
CA LYS A 179 -3.59 42.67 -2.64
C LYS A 179 -2.60 43.79 -2.70
N VAL A 180 -1.40 43.54 -2.22
CA VAL A 180 -0.42 44.58 -2.30
C VAL A 180 0.92 43.95 -2.78
N LEU A 181 1.85 43.32 -2.01
CA LEU A 181 2.91 42.49 -2.68
C LEU A 181 2.54 41.00 -2.75
N ASN A 182 3.19 40.23 -3.62
CA ASN A 182 3.12 38.76 -3.66
C ASN A 182 4.49 38.17 -3.30
N PHE A 183 4.53 37.14 -2.44
CA PHE A 183 5.76 36.49 -2.01
C PHE A 183 5.65 34.95 -2.08
N THR A 184 6.79 34.30 -2.27
CA THR A 184 6.95 32.84 -2.22
C THR A 184 8.25 32.51 -1.50
N MET A 185 8.18 31.66 -0.47
CA MET A 185 9.34 31.27 0.32
C MET A 185 10.12 30.12 -0.35
N LYS A 186 11.42 30.06 -0.10
CA LYS A 186 12.28 28.95 -0.55
C LYS A 186 11.88 27.65 0.17
N ALA A 187 11.70 26.55 -0.57
CA ALA A 187 11.17 25.30 -0.03
C ALA A 187 12.17 24.45 0.82
N LYS A 188 13.45 24.83 0.83
CA LYS A 188 14.54 24.17 1.59
C LYS A 188 15.50 25.20 2.15
N ASP A 189 16.24 24.83 3.19
CA ASP A 189 17.31 25.63 3.81
C ASP A 189 16.83 27.07 4.06
N LEU A 190 15.74 27.16 4.83
CA LEU A 190 15.19 28.40 5.36
C LEU A 190 15.99 28.80 6.59
N TYR A 191 16.42 30.07 6.64
CA TYR A 191 17.03 30.65 7.83
C TYR A 191 15.95 30.89 8.88
N LEU A 192 16.07 30.22 10.02
CA LEU A 192 15.19 30.41 11.18
C LEU A 192 15.59 31.70 11.91
N SER A 193 14.63 32.35 12.59
CA SER A 193 14.95 33.48 13.47
C SER A 193 15.66 32.99 14.73
N ASP A 194 16.60 33.78 15.26
CA ASP A 194 17.36 33.42 16.46
C ASP A 194 16.46 33.13 17.67
N VAL A 195 15.33 33.84 17.78
CA VAL A 195 14.32 33.66 18.83
C VAL A 195 13.68 32.27 18.75
N PHE A 196 13.25 31.86 17.55
CA PHE A 196 12.65 30.55 17.32
C PHE A 196 13.69 29.43 17.47
N LEU A 197 14.91 29.64 16.97
CA LEU A 197 16.02 28.70 17.11
C LEU A 197 16.43 28.52 18.59
N LYS A 198 16.51 29.60 19.38
CA LYS A 198 16.73 29.56 20.84
C LYS A 198 15.64 28.74 21.54
N ALA A 199 14.36 28.97 21.22
CA ALA A 199 13.25 28.21 21.79
C ALA A 199 13.31 26.71 21.42
N LEU A 200 13.53 26.37 20.14
CA LEU A 200 13.69 25.00 19.68
C LEU A 200 14.90 24.30 20.33
N ASN A 201 16.01 25.00 20.53
CA ASN A 201 17.20 24.47 21.18
C ASN A 201 16.94 24.17 22.67
N ASN A 202 16.18 25.03 23.36
CA ASN A 202 15.82 24.85 24.78
C ASN A 202 14.76 23.76 25.02
N LEU A 203 14.08 23.23 23.99
CA LEU A 203 13.15 22.10 24.16
C LEU A 203 13.84 20.84 24.70
N PRO A 204 13.25 20.15 25.69
CA PRO A 204 13.80 18.90 26.23
C PRO A 204 13.76 17.77 25.20
N LEU A 205 14.67 16.81 25.32
CA LEU A 205 14.69 15.62 24.46
C LEU A 205 13.57 14.65 24.81
N GLU A 206 13.30 14.47 26.12
CA GLU A 206 12.12 13.77 26.59
C GLU A 206 10.84 14.54 26.24
N TYR A 207 9.76 13.80 25.96
CA TYR A 207 8.50 14.38 25.55
C TYR A 207 7.78 15.06 26.73
N ASN A 208 7.72 16.39 26.70
CA ASN A 208 6.95 17.20 27.66
C ASN A 208 5.86 17.98 26.92
N SER A 209 4.61 17.55 27.04
CA SER A 209 3.47 18.13 26.32
C SER A 209 3.31 19.64 26.59
N ALA A 210 3.52 20.10 27.83
CA ALA A 210 3.35 21.51 28.19
C ALA A 210 4.44 22.40 27.56
N LEU A 211 5.71 22.00 27.63
CA LEU A 211 6.84 22.74 27.05
C LEU A 211 6.79 22.78 25.52
N TYR A 212 6.43 21.66 24.88
CA TYR A 212 6.27 21.64 23.42
C TYR A 212 5.00 22.38 22.97
N SER A 213 3.93 22.43 23.78
CA SER A 213 2.72 23.20 23.45
C SER A 213 2.97 24.70 23.37
N ARG A 214 3.79 25.25 24.28
CA ARG A 214 4.15 26.69 24.26
C ARG A 214 4.70 27.16 22.92
N ILE A 215 5.39 26.30 22.15
CA ILE A 215 5.89 26.63 20.82
C ILE A 215 4.75 27.04 19.87
N PHE A 216 3.57 26.42 20.00
CA PHE A 216 2.39 26.76 19.20
C PHE A 216 1.64 27.99 19.71
N ASP A 217 1.70 28.27 21.01
CA ASP A 217 1.19 29.51 21.60
C ASP A 217 2.07 30.72 21.21
N ASP A 218 3.40 30.58 21.30
CA ASP A 218 4.39 31.65 21.10
C ASP A 218 4.73 31.92 19.62
N PHE A 219 4.83 30.88 18.79
CA PHE A 219 5.27 30.98 17.38
C PHE A 219 4.21 30.52 16.37
N GLY A 220 3.04 30.06 16.83
CA GLY A 220 1.98 29.54 15.97
C GLY A 220 2.22 28.10 15.49
N THR A 221 1.27 27.59 14.71
CA THR A 221 1.24 26.18 14.27
C THR A 221 1.78 25.96 12.85
N HIS A 222 1.90 27.03 12.06
CA HIS A 222 2.23 27.00 10.64
C HIS A 222 3.06 28.22 10.24
N TYR A 223 3.78 28.12 9.12
CA TYR A 223 4.48 29.24 8.48
C TYR A 223 3.98 29.44 7.05
N PHE A 224 4.11 30.67 6.54
CA PHE A 224 3.71 31.00 5.17
C PHE A 224 4.68 30.41 4.14
N THR A 225 4.16 29.67 3.16
CA THR A 225 4.95 29.17 2.01
C THR A 225 4.80 30.06 0.78
N SER A 226 3.60 30.60 0.57
CA SER A 226 3.30 31.62 -0.43
C SER A 226 2.23 32.58 0.11
N GLY A 227 2.06 33.74 -0.52
CA GLY A 227 0.94 34.61 -0.21
C GLY A 227 1.06 36.01 -0.76
N SER A 228 0.22 36.90 -0.24
CA SER A 228 0.29 38.33 -0.50
C SER A 228 0.43 39.10 0.82
N LEU A 229 1.10 40.26 0.78
CA LEU A 229 1.06 41.25 1.86
C LEU A 229 0.08 42.34 1.49
N GLY A 230 -0.68 42.85 2.47
CA GLY A 230 -1.69 43.83 2.16
C GLY A 230 -2.79 44.18 3.14
N GLY A 231 -3.92 44.60 2.55
CA GLY A 231 -5.14 44.89 3.27
C GLY A 231 -6.34 44.13 2.71
N VAL A 232 -7.33 43.90 3.56
CA VAL A 232 -8.67 43.50 3.10
C VAL A 232 -9.65 44.46 3.73
N TYR A 233 -10.36 45.22 2.90
CA TYR A 233 -11.59 45.84 3.35
C TYR A 233 -12.62 44.71 3.44
N ASP A 234 -13.08 44.35 4.64
CA ASP A 234 -14.02 43.27 4.87
C ASP A 234 -14.97 43.68 6.01
N LEU A 235 -16.26 43.79 5.71
CA LEU A 235 -17.30 44.16 6.66
C LEU A 235 -18.44 43.14 6.64
N LEU A 236 -18.85 42.70 7.83
CA LEU A 236 -20.00 41.83 8.05
C LEU A 236 -21.17 42.65 8.62
N TYR A 237 -22.13 43.01 7.80
CA TYR A 237 -23.34 43.74 8.20
C TYR A 237 -24.36 42.80 8.82
N GLN A 238 -24.91 43.18 9.99
CA GLN A 238 -26.00 42.48 10.66
C GLN A 238 -27.34 43.13 10.28
N PHE A 239 -28.27 42.34 9.73
CA PHE A 239 -29.64 42.76 9.49
C PHE A 239 -30.62 41.90 10.28
N SER A 240 -31.71 42.50 10.77
CA SER A 240 -32.84 41.74 11.31
C SER A 240 -33.48 40.91 10.18
N SER A 241 -33.61 39.60 10.40
CA SER A 241 -34.27 38.69 9.45
C SER A 241 -35.73 39.09 9.18
N GLU A 242 -36.37 39.79 10.12
CA GLU A 242 -37.73 40.34 9.98
C GLU A 242 -37.75 41.57 9.07
N GLU A 243 -36.79 42.50 9.20
CA GLU A 243 -36.71 43.69 8.35
C GLU A 243 -36.34 43.35 6.90
N LEU A 244 -35.49 42.33 6.69
CA LEU A 244 -35.24 41.80 5.35
C LEU A 244 -36.52 41.24 4.70
N LYS A 245 -37.30 40.43 5.43
CA LYS A 245 -38.61 39.92 4.96
C LYS A 245 -39.58 41.07 4.66
N ASN A 246 -39.63 42.09 5.52
CA ASN A 246 -40.47 43.27 5.34
C ASN A 246 -40.05 44.14 4.15
N SER A 247 -38.75 44.16 3.78
CA SER A 247 -38.25 44.89 2.60
C SER A 247 -38.77 44.33 1.27
N GLY A 248 -39.02 43.01 1.20
CA GLY A 248 -39.42 42.30 -0.02
C GLY A 248 -38.29 42.00 -1.02
N LEU A 249 -37.03 42.21 -0.64
CA LEU A 249 -35.86 41.91 -1.47
C LEU A 249 -35.52 40.41 -1.49
N THR A 250 -34.96 39.92 -2.60
CA THR A 250 -34.36 38.58 -2.68
C THR A 250 -32.90 38.59 -2.21
N GLU A 251 -32.32 37.42 -1.92
CA GLU A 251 -30.92 37.31 -1.43
C GLU A 251 -29.90 37.92 -2.41
N GLU A 252 -30.10 37.78 -3.72
CA GLU A 252 -29.26 38.40 -4.76
C GLU A 252 -29.45 39.93 -4.83
N GLU A 253 -30.70 40.41 -4.77
CA GLU A 253 -30.98 41.84 -4.73
C GLU A 253 -30.40 42.51 -3.49
N THR A 254 -30.47 41.83 -2.35
CA THR A 254 -29.96 42.33 -1.07
C THR A 254 -28.43 42.47 -1.11
N LYS A 255 -27.71 41.46 -1.63
CA LYS A 255 -26.26 41.55 -1.93
C LYS A 255 -25.95 42.70 -2.88
N HIS A 256 -26.73 42.82 -3.96
CA HIS A 256 -26.53 43.86 -4.97
C HIS A 256 -26.72 45.28 -4.39
N CYS A 257 -27.74 45.50 -3.55
CA CYS A 257 -27.94 46.77 -2.86
C CYS A 257 -26.75 47.16 -1.97
N VAL A 258 -26.23 46.22 -1.16
CA VAL A 258 -25.00 46.42 -0.38
C VAL A 258 -23.81 46.77 -1.29
N ARG A 259 -23.65 46.04 -2.41
CA ARG A 259 -22.56 46.23 -3.37
C ARG A 259 -22.59 47.60 -4.07
N ILE A 260 -23.75 48.05 -4.54
CA ILE A 260 -23.87 49.35 -5.22
C ILE A 260 -23.81 50.52 -4.25
N GLU A 261 -24.37 50.39 -3.04
CA GLU A 261 -24.30 51.47 -2.04
C GLU A 261 -22.88 51.62 -1.50
N THR A 262 -22.14 50.54 -1.26
CA THR A 262 -20.71 50.63 -0.87
C THR A 262 -19.85 51.20 -2.01
N LYS A 263 -20.11 50.83 -3.28
CA LYS A 263 -19.45 51.46 -4.43
C LYS A 263 -19.72 52.96 -4.55
N LYS A 264 -20.88 53.43 -4.07
CA LYS A 264 -21.29 54.85 -4.09
C LYS A 264 -20.78 55.64 -2.87
N ARG A 265 -20.84 55.06 -1.65
CA ARG A 265 -20.56 55.73 -0.36
C ARG A 265 -19.16 55.49 0.21
N VAL A 266 -18.43 54.49 -0.27
CA VAL A 266 -17.11 54.10 0.29
C VAL A 266 -16.02 54.06 -0.78
N LEU A 267 -16.35 53.61 -2.01
CA LEU A 267 -15.38 53.48 -3.11
C LEU A 267 -15.55 54.51 -4.23
N PHE A 268 -16.45 55.49 -4.06
CA PHE A 268 -16.62 56.71 -4.87
C PHE A 268 -16.61 56.51 -6.39
N VAL A 269 -17.22 55.43 -6.85
CA VAL A 269 -17.36 55.09 -8.28
C VAL A 269 -18.37 56.03 -8.93
N LYS A 270 -17.89 57.12 -9.53
CA LYS A 270 -18.65 58.27 -10.08
C LYS A 270 -19.73 57.95 -11.16
N LYS A 271 -19.94 56.67 -11.53
CA LYS A 271 -20.93 56.23 -12.53
C LYS A 271 -21.57 54.87 -12.20
N THR A 272 -22.30 54.77 -11.09
CA THR A 272 -23.34 53.73 -10.91
C THR A 272 -24.72 54.36 -11.00
N LYS A 273 -25.62 53.81 -11.82
CA LYS A 273 -27.04 54.23 -11.84
C LYS A 273 -27.66 53.94 -10.48
N VAL A 274 -28.53 54.84 -9.99
CA VAL A 274 -29.31 54.59 -8.78
C VAL A 274 -30.46 53.65 -9.13
N GLU A 275 -30.52 52.50 -8.47
CA GLU A 275 -31.58 51.52 -8.67
C GLU A 275 -32.67 51.71 -7.62
N HIS A 276 -33.86 52.13 -8.05
CA HIS A 276 -35.00 52.40 -7.16
C HIS A 276 -35.33 51.24 -6.22
N ARG A 277 -35.15 49.98 -6.66
CA ARG A 277 -35.36 48.78 -5.82
C ARG A 277 -34.52 48.78 -4.53
N CYS A 278 -33.35 49.41 -4.54
CA CYS A 278 -32.48 49.54 -3.37
C CYS A 278 -32.72 50.81 -2.53
N THR A 279 -33.52 51.77 -3.01
CA THR A 279 -33.76 53.06 -2.31
C THR A 279 -35.22 53.29 -1.92
N THR A 280 -36.19 52.77 -2.68
CA THR A 280 -37.65 52.89 -2.45
C THR A 280 -38.26 51.52 -2.10
N ASN A 281 -37.59 50.76 -1.24
CA ASN A 281 -38.16 49.59 -0.58
C ASN A 281 -38.44 49.92 0.90
N LYS A 282 -39.31 49.14 1.54
CA LYS A 282 -39.83 49.40 2.89
C LYS A 282 -38.78 49.44 4.01
N LEU A 283 -37.56 48.95 3.77
CA LEU A 283 -36.43 49.12 4.69
C LEU A 283 -35.70 50.42 4.37
N SER A 284 -35.22 50.59 3.12
CA SER A 284 -34.47 51.80 2.72
C SER A 284 -35.24 53.11 2.92
N GLU A 285 -36.57 53.11 2.74
CA GLU A 285 -37.41 54.30 2.95
C GLU A 285 -37.44 54.77 4.41
N LYS A 286 -37.24 53.87 5.39
CA LYS A 286 -37.09 54.23 6.82
C LYS A 286 -35.76 54.95 7.11
N HIS A 287 -34.80 54.85 6.19
CA HIS A 287 -33.40 55.25 6.36
C HIS A 287 -32.92 56.15 5.21
N GLU A 288 -33.74 57.14 4.82
CA GLU A 288 -33.40 58.16 3.80
C GLU A 288 -32.98 57.60 2.43
N GLY A 289 -33.47 56.40 2.08
CA GLY A 289 -33.11 55.68 0.86
C GLY A 289 -31.81 54.88 0.95
N SER A 290 -31.22 54.72 2.14
CA SER A 290 -30.07 53.87 2.40
C SER A 290 -30.49 52.45 2.75
N PHE A 291 -29.87 51.46 2.11
CA PHE A 291 -29.99 50.07 2.53
C PHE A 291 -29.02 49.75 3.69
N LEU A 292 -27.76 50.23 3.61
CA LEU A 292 -26.73 49.98 4.63
C LEU A 292 -27.12 50.52 6.01
N GLN A 293 -27.76 51.68 6.10
CA GLN A 293 -28.20 52.25 7.39
C GLN A 293 -29.43 51.54 7.99
N GLY A 294 -30.05 50.61 7.26
CA GLY A 294 -31.06 49.67 7.74
C GLY A 294 -30.49 48.42 8.42
N ALA A 295 -29.16 48.29 8.50
CA ALA A 295 -28.50 47.32 9.36
C ALA A 295 -28.64 47.71 10.84
N GLU A 296 -28.39 46.76 11.74
CA GLU A 296 -28.25 47.03 13.18
C GLU A 296 -26.87 47.63 13.49
N LYS A 297 -25.84 47.05 12.87
CA LYS A 297 -24.44 47.49 12.82
C LYS A 297 -23.69 46.72 11.72
N SER A 298 -22.47 47.12 11.41
CA SER A 298 -21.47 46.25 10.79
C SER A 298 -20.37 45.84 11.77
N ILE A 299 -19.65 44.77 11.43
CA ILE A 299 -18.55 44.23 12.21
C ILE A 299 -17.32 44.24 11.31
N SER A 300 -16.24 44.86 11.80
CA SER A 300 -14.99 44.96 11.05
C SER A 300 -14.25 43.61 11.05
N LEU A 301 -14.07 43.05 9.86
CA LEU A 301 -13.15 41.95 9.56
C LEU A 301 -11.88 42.47 8.87
N ILE A 302 -11.72 43.80 8.82
CA ILE A 302 -10.67 44.51 8.08
C ILE A 302 -9.28 44.05 8.54
N ARG A 303 -8.38 43.84 7.57
CA ARG A 303 -6.97 43.54 7.79
C ARG A 303 -6.09 44.58 7.09
N GLY A 304 -4.91 44.84 7.65
CA GLY A 304 -3.99 45.86 7.15
C GLY A 304 -4.44 47.28 7.48
N GLY A 305 -3.49 48.21 7.47
CA GLY A 305 -3.69 49.59 7.95
C GLY A 305 -3.72 49.67 9.48
N ARG A 306 -3.68 50.89 10.01
CA ARG A 306 -3.81 51.13 11.45
C ARG A 306 -5.24 50.88 11.92
N SER A 307 -5.36 50.40 13.16
CA SER A 307 -6.64 50.00 13.76
C SER A 307 -7.61 51.17 13.94
N GLU A 308 -7.13 52.41 14.12
CA GLU A 308 -8.01 53.59 14.19
C GLU A 308 -8.90 53.73 12.94
N TYR A 309 -8.30 53.68 11.74
CA TYR A 309 -9.05 53.82 10.49
C TYR A 309 -9.89 52.57 10.16
N ALA A 310 -9.35 51.37 10.44
CA ALA A 310 -10.08 50.11 10.26
C ALA A 310 -11.29 49.95 11.22
N ALA A 311 -11.26 50.60 12.39
CA ALA A 311 -12.41 50.72 13.29
C ALA A 311 -13.38 51.82 12.84
N ALA A 312 -12.89 52.96 12.34
CA ALA A 312 -13.74 54.03 11.81
C ALA A 312 -14.51 53.67 10.53
N LEU A 313 -14.09 52.61 9.82
CA LEU A 313 -14.84 51.99 8.72
C LEU A 313 -15.93 51.02 9.18
N ALA A 314 -16.01 50.69 10.47
CA ALA A 314 -17.16 49.98 11.03
C ALA A 314 -18.34 50.97 11.18
N TRP A 315 -19.52 50.57 10.69
CA TRP A 315 -20.72 51.37 10.81
C TRP A 315 -21.55 50.91 12.00
N GLU A 316 -21.78 51.82 12.96
CA GLU A 316 -22.84 51.71 13.95
C GLU A 316 -23.83 52.87 13.84
N LYS A 317 -25.04 52.69 14.37
CA LYS A 317 -26.14 53.66 14.29
C LYS A 317 -25.80 54.96 15.03
N GLY A 318 -25.44 56.00 14.28
CA GLY A 318 -24.98 57.30 14.79
C GLY A 318 -23.49 57.58 14.59
N SER A 319 -22.73 56.62 14.06
CA SER A 319 -21.33 56.79 13.66
C SER A 319 -21.19 57.44 12.26
N SER A 320 -20.02 57.99 11.98
CA SER A 320 -19.62 58.55 10.68
C SER A 320 -19.04 57.51 9.70
N GLY A 321 -19.27 56.21 9.91
CA GLY A 321 -18.62 55.09 9.19
C GLY A 321 -18.98 54.90 7.70
N LEU A 322 -19.32 55.97 6.98
CA LEU A 322 -19.68 55.99 5.55
C LEU A 322 -19.10 57.24 4.83
N GLU A 323 -17.90 57.69 5.22
CA GLU A 323 -17.22 58.87 4.66
C GLU A 323 -16.03 58.51 3.73
N GLU A 324 -15.88 59.26 2.63
CA GLU A 324 -14.82 59.10 1.60
C GLU A 324 -13.41 59.15 2.18
N LYS A 325 -13.23 60.08 3.12
CA LYS A 325 -11.93 60.36 3.73
C LYS A 325 -11.44 59.16 4.54
N THR A 326 -12.31 58.54 5.34
CA THR A 326 -11.96 57.40 6.20
C THR A 326 -11.45 56.20 5.40
N PHE A 327 -12.03 55.93 4.22
CA PHE A 327 -11.55 54.85 3.35
C PHE A 327 -10.19 55.20 2.70
N SER A 328 -10.00 56.46 2.31
CA SER A 328 -8.75 56.94 1.71
C SER A 328 -7.60 56.96 2.73
N ASP A 329 -7.86 57.45 3.94
CA ASP A 329 -6.93 57.48 5.06
C ASP A 329 -6.53 56.06 5.50
N TRP A 330 -7.48 55.11 5.54
CA TRP A 330 -7.19 53.69 5.77
C TRP A 330 -6.33 53.09 4.65
N LEU A 331 -6.66 53.34 3.38
CA LEU A 331 -5.92 52.80 2.23
C LEU A 331 -4.46 53.26 2.20
N GLU A 332 -4.21 54.55 2.46
CA GLU A 332 -2.82 55.03 2.53
C GLU A 332 -2.08 54.38 3.72
N SER A 333 -2.78 54.20 4.84
CA SER A 333 -2.24 53.48 6.00
C SER A 333 -1.95 51.99 5.75
N VAL A 334 -2.64 51.31 4.82
CA VAL A 334 -2.37 49.90 4.44
C VAL A 334 -0.98 49.74 3.80
N LYS A 335 -0.49 50.76 3.09
CA LYS A 335 0.84 50.74 2.47
C LYS A 335 1.95 50.77 3.52
N GLU A 336 1.80 51.63 4.52
CA GLU A 336 2.71 51.71 5.68
C GLU A 336 2.64 50.45 6.56
N ASN A 337 1.44 49.89 6.75
CA ASN A 337 1.16 48.83 7.74
C ASN A 337 0.40 47.65 7.10
N PRO A 338 1.02 46.87 6.19
CA PRO A 338 0.39 45.71 5.57
C PRO A 338 0.32 44.50 6.51
N ALA A 339 -0.66 43.62 6.29
CA ALA A 339 -0.86 42.33 6.95
C ALA A 339 -0.85 41.18 5.92
N VAL A 340 -0.56 39.95 6.34
CA VAL A 340 -0.53 38.79 5.40
C VAL A 340 -1.96 38.35 5.01
N ILE A 341 -2.19 38.19 3.71
CA ILE A 341 -3.47 37.90 3.05
C ILE A 341 -3.26 36.90 1.88
N ASP A 342 -4.34 36.27 1.38
CA ASP A 342 -4.30 35.37 0.20
C ASP A 342 -3.19 34.29 0.23
N PHE A 343 -2.92 33.73 1.42
CA PHE A 343 -1.71 32.98 1.76
C PHE A 343 -1.89 31.46 1.80
N GLU A 344 -0.76 30.76 1.77
CA GLU A 344 -0.65 29.31 1.88
C GLU A 344 0.29 28.94 3.03
N LEU A 345 -0.02 27.85 3.72
CA LEU A 345 0.62 27.45 4.97
C LEU A 345 1.22 26.04 4.87
N ALA A 346 2.38 25.86 5.50
CA ALA A 346 2.94 24.55 5.83
C ALA A 346 3.17 24.41 7.36
N PRO A 347 3.15 23.19 7.92
CA PRO A 347 3.30 22.98 9.35
C PRO A 347 4.62 23.50 9.90
N ILE A 348 4.60 24.20 11.04
CA ILE A 348 5.82 24.79 11.65
C ILE A 348 6.86 23.73 12.00
N VAL A 349 6.43 22.49 12.25
CA VAL A 349 7.30 21.34 12.54
C VAL A 349 8.22 20.94 11.38
N ASP A 350 7.88 21.30 10.14
CA ASP A 350 8.75 21.02 9.00
C ASP A 350 9.91 22.04 8.86
N LEU A 351 9.90 23.14 9.64
CA LEU A 351 11.05 24.03 9.84
C LEU A 351 12.09 23.48 10.81
N VAL A 352 11.72 22.52 11.67
CA VAL A 352 12.60 21.93 12.69
C VAL A 352 13.58 20.99 12.01
N ARG A 353 14.64 21.53 11.40
CA ARG A 353 15.71 20.83 10.68
C ARG A 353 17.08 21.42 11.01
N ASN A 354 18.14 20.63 10.85
CA ASN A 354 19.52 21.08 11.02
C ASN A 354 19.81 21.70 12.42
N ILE A 355 19.11 21.21 13.44
CA ILE A 355 19.33 21.56 14.86
C ILE A 355 19.79 20.34 15.65
N PRO A 356 20.39 20.49 16.86
CA PRO A 356 20.72 19.37 17.73
C PRO A 356 19.48 18.51 18.04
N CYS A 357 19.59 17.21 17.77
CA CYS A 357 18.53 16.22 17.90
C CYS A 357 17.27 16.52 17.05
N ALA A 358 17.44 17.10 15.85
CA ALA A 358 16.35 17.55 14.99
C ALA A 358 15.26 16.50 14.75
N VAL A 359 15.61 15.24 14.46
CA VAL A 359 14.62 14.17 14.19
C VAL A 359 13.83 13.84 15.46
N THR A 360 14.50 13.74 16.61
CA THR A 360 13.87 13.55 17.93
C THR A 360 12.88 14.69 18.22
N LYS A 361 13.36 15.95 18.15
CA LYS A 361 12.55 17.13 18.46
C LYS A 361 11.39 17.34 17.48
N ARG A 362 11.59 17.09 16.18
CA ARG A 362 10.54 17.12 15.16
C ARG A 362 9.43 16.11 15.44
N ASN A 363 9.78 14.88 15.82
CA ASN A 363 8.79 13.85 16.12
C ASN A 363 8.06 14.11 17.45
N ASN A 364 8.75 14.61 18.47
CA ASN A 364 8.11 15.12 19.69
C ASN A 364 7.12 16.26 19.38
N LEU A 365 7.51 17.23 18.55
CA LEU A 365 6.65 18.36 18.19
C LEU A 365 5.44 17.92 17.35
N ARG A 366 5.55 16.88 16.51
CA ARG A 366 4.39 16.26 15.83
C ARG A 366 3.39 15.65 16.83
N LYS A 367 3.88 14.95 17.86
CA LYS A 367 3.03 14.40 18.93
C LYS A 367 2.37 15.52 19.74
N ALA A 368 3.12 16.56 20.10
CA ALA A 368 2.59 17.72 20.80
C ALA A 368 1.53 18.45 19.98
N PHE A 369 1.69 18.57 18.67
CA PHE A 369 0.67 19.18 17.80
C PHE A 369 -0.66 18.41 17.82
N GLN A 370 -0.63 17.06 17.89
CA GLN A 370 -1.85 16.26 18.01
C GLN A 370 -2.57 16.47 19.35
N GLU A 371 -1.83 16.55 20.46
CA GLU A 371 -2.37 16.81 21.80
C GLU A 371 -2.90 18.25 21.92
N TYR A 372 -2.13 19.22 21.41
CA TYR A 372 -2.51 20.64 21.33
C TYR A 372 -3.78 20.84 20.51
N ALA A 373 -3.87 20.27 19.30
CA ALA A 373 -5.05 20.40 18.44
C ALA A 373 -6.33 19.83 19.10
N ALA A 374 -6.23 18.73 19.84
CA ALA A 374 -7.36 18.13 20.55
C ALA A 374 -7.93 19.05 21.65
N LYS A 375 -7.10 19.93 22.25
CA LYS A 375 -7.53 20.93 23.23
C LYS A 375 -8.48 21.99 22.63
N PHE A 376 -8.36 22.28 21.34
CA PHE A 376 -9.17 23.29 20.63
C PHE A 376 -10.35 22.70 19.83
N ASP A 377 -10.54 21.38 19.84
CA ASP A 377 -11.69 20.73 19.20
C ASP A 377 -12.99 21.09 19.95
N PRO A 378 -14.01 21.68 19.28
CA PRO A 378 -15.31 21.99 19.90
C PRO A 378 -16.09 20.78 20.44
N CYS A 379 -15.63 19.54 20.23
CA CYS A 379 -16.24 18.32 20.78
C CYS A 379 -16.45 18.35 22.30
N GLN A 380 -15.66 19.16 23.03
CA GLN A 380 -15.72 19.33 24.49
C GLN A 380 -16.93 20.18 24.93
N CYS A 381 -17.48 20.99 24.02
CA CYS A 381 -18.62 21.85 24.30
C CYS A 381 -19.91 21.03 24.41
N ALA A 382 -20.78 21.42 25.34
CA ALA A 382 -22.14 20.90 25.42
C ALA A 382 -22.97 21.27 24.15
N PRO A 383 -23.98 20.47 23.77
CA PRO A 383 -24.72 20.68 22.55
C PRO A 383 -25.70 21.85 22.72
N CYS A 384 -25.73 22.76 21.75
CA CYS A 384 -26.61 23.93 21.81
C CYS A 384 -28.06 23.60 21.44
N PRO A 385 -29.05 24.28 22.04
CA PRO A 385 -30.44 24.28 21.60
C PRO A 385 -30.64 24.49 20.09
N ASN A 386 -31.73 23.93 19.55
CA ASN A 386 -32.28 24.24 18.23
C ASN A 386 -31.32 24.07 17.03
N ASN A 387 -30.45 23.05 17.06
CA ASN A 387 -29.36 22.81 16.09
C ASN A 387 -28.30 23.93 16.01
N GLY A 388 -28.19 24.78 17.04
CA GLY A 388 -27.04 25.66 17.18
C GLY A 388 -25.73 24.85 17.18
N ARG A 389 -24.68 25.38 16.56
CA ARG A 389 -23.36 24.73 16.56
C ARG A 389 -22.50 25.36 17.66
N PRO A 390 -21.98 24.60 18.64
CA PRO A 390 -21.02 25.15 19.58
C PRO A 390 -19.70 25.46 18.87
N THR A 391 -19.03 26.54 19.28
CA THR A 391 -17.66 26.89 18.87
C THR A 391 -16.87 27.35 20.09
N LEU A 392 -15.58 26.99 20.16
CA LEU A 392 -14.71 27.31 21.29
C LEU A 392 -13.96 28.63 21.04
N SER A 393 -14.14 29.61 21.93
CA SER A 393 -13.41 30.89 21.90
C SER A 393 -12.57 31.01 23.17
N GLY A 394 -11.31 30.56 23.08
CA GLY A 394 -10.41 30.48 24.24
C GLY A 394 -10.86 29.38 25.21
N THR A 395 -11.54 29.76 26.30
CA THR A 395 -12.01 28.85 27.36
C THR A 395 -13.54 28.82 27.51
N GLU A 396 -14.28 29.47 26.62
CA GLU A 396 -15.75 29.48 26.61
C GLU A 396 -16.31 28.86 25.32
N CYS A 397 -17.43 28.14 25.46
CA CYS A 397 -18.19 27.60 24.34
C CYS A 397 -19.33 28.56 23.98
N LEU A 398 -19.29 29.11 22.78
CA LEU A 398 -20.33 30.00 22.26
C LEU A 398 -21.27 29.24 21.31
N CYS A 399 -22.58 29.41 21.49
CA CYS A 399 -23.57 28.80 20.60
C CYS A 399 -23.79 29.66 19.35
N VAL A 400 -23.43 29.13 18.18
CA VAL A 400 -23.69 29.73 16.87
C VAL A 400 -25.08 29.33 16.40
N CYS A 401 -26.01 30.29 16.34
CA CYS A 401 -27.43 30.02 16.11
C CYS A 401 -27.76 29.70 14.65
N GLN A 402 -28.78 28.87 14.43
CA GLN A 402 -29.39 28.62 13.12
C GLN A 402 -30.30 29.80 12.73
N SER A 403 -30.46 30.05 11.42
CA SER A 403 -31.39 31.06 10.91
C SER A 403 -32.80 30.84 11.49
N GLY A 404 -33.42 31.88 12.06
CA GLY A 404 -34.68 31.76 12.80
C GLY A 404 -34.55 31.49 14.31
N THR A 405 -33.32 31.42 14.86
CA THR A 405 -33.07 31.22 16.30
C THR A 405 -32.13 32.27 16.88
N TYR A 406 -32.32 32.61 18.16
CA TYR A 406 -31.58 33.66 18.88
C TYR A 406 -31.71 33.47 20.40
N GLY A 407 -31.21 34.41 21.21
CA GLY A 407 -30.92 34.23 22.63
C GLY A 407 -29.48 33.74 22.85
N GLU A 408 -28.96 33.90 24.07
CA GLU A 408 -27.56 33.61 24.43
C GLU A 408 -27.14 32.16 24.10
N ASN A 409 -28.08 31.22 24.21
CA ASN A 409 -27.88 29.80 23.89
C ASN A 409 -28.72 29.37 22.68
N CYS A 410 -29.13 30.31 21.82
CA CYS A 410 -30.04 30.06 20.70
C CYS A 410 -31.40 29.48 21.12
N GLU A 411 -31.83 29.71 22.36
CA GLU A 411 -32.99 29.07 22.96
C GLU A 411 -34.32 29.56 22.36
N ARG A 412 -34.33 30.80 21.85
CA ARG A 412 -35.51 31.49 21.31
C ARG A 412 -35.66 31.20 19.83
N ARG A 413 -36.90 31.09 19.39
CA ARG A 413 -37.29 30.80 18.00
C ARG A 413 -38.12 31.97 17.48
N SER A 414 -37.90 32.41 16.25
CA SER A 414 -38.85 33.28 15.56
C SER A 414 -40.05 32.45 15.04
N PRO A 415 -41.23 33.05 14.80
CA PRO A 415 -42.44 32.29 14.40
C PRO A 415 -42.32 31.48 13.11
N ASP A 416 -41.32 31.78 12.28
CA ASP A 416 -41.02 31.05 11.05
C ASP A 416 -40.23 29.76 11.29
N TYR A 417 -39.53 29.63 12.43
CA TYR A 417 -38.72 28.46 12.73
C TYR A 417 -39.60 27.28 13.19
N LYS A 418 -39.78 26.31 12.30
CA LYS A 418 -40.69 25.16 12.48
C LYS A 418 -39.98 23.82 12.67
N SER A 419 -38.64 23.79 12.65
CA SER A 419 -37.88 22.54 12.84
C SER A 419 -37.92 22.09 14.29
N ASN A 420 -37.91 20.77 14.48
CA ASN A 420 -37.64 20.10 15.77
C ASN A 420 -36.66 18.92 15.61
N ALA A 421 -36.05 18.76 14.43
CA ALA A 421 -35.00 17.77 14.20
C ALA A 421 -33.75 18.12 15.01
N VAL A 422 -32.97 17.10 15.42
CA VAL A 422 -31.66 17.28 16.05
C VAL A 422 -30.62 16.62 15.16
N ASP A 423 -29.71 17.42 14.61
CA ASP A 423 -28.60 16.93 13.80
C ASP A 423 -27.50 16.40 14.74
N GLY A 424 -27.10 15.15 14.56
CA GLY A 424 -26.14 14.51 15.45
C GLY A 424 -24.70 14.88 15.13
N HIS A 425 -23.93 15.16 16.17
CA HIS A 425 -22.50 15.51 16.10
C HIS A 425 -21.67 14.56 16.98
N TRP A 426 -20.36 14.54 16.71
CA TRP A 426 -19.42 13.68 17.42
C TRP A 426 -19.15 14.21 18.83
N GLY A 427 -19.25 13.33 19.83
CA GLY A 427 -18.53 13.53 21.09
C GLY A 427 -17.03 13.39 20.88
N CYS A 428 -16.23 13.82 21.86
CA CYS A 428 -14.78 13.75 21.76
C CYS A 428 -14.25 12.32 21.55
N TRP A 429 -13.06 12.25 20.98
CA TRP A 429 -12.26 11.03 20.97
C TRP A 429 -11.91 10.58 22.40
N SER A 430 -11.98 9.27 22.63
CA SER A 430 -11.36 8.63 23.78
C SER A 430 -9.85 8.89 23.78
N SER A 431 -9.24 8.76 24.96
CA SER A 431 -7.80 8.53 25.08
C SER A 431 -7.37 7.38 24.17
N TRP A 432 -6.14 7.45 23.65
CA TRP A 432 -5.53 6.33 22.93
C TRP A 432 -5.39 5.11 23.84
N SER A 433 -5.62 3.92 23.28
CA SER A 433 -5.26 2.67 23.93
C SER A 433 -3.74 2.58 24.16
N THR A 434 -3.33 1.66 25.03
CA THR A 434 -1.98 1.11 25.01
C THR A 434 -1.63 0.57 23.61
N CYS A 435 -0.33 0.48 23.32
CA CYS A 435 0.15 -0.11 22.08
C CYS A 435 -0.04 -1.63 22.13
N ASP A 436 -0.84 -2.18 21.22
CA ASP A 436 -1.12 -3.61 21.09
C ASP A 436 0.11 -4.36 20.51
N ALA A 437 0.14 -5.68 20.69
CA ALA A 437 1.22 -6.55 20.19
C ALA A 437 1.42 -6.52 18.66
N THR A 438 0.50 -5.93 17.92
CA THR A 438 0.57 -5.66 16.47
C THR A 438 1.20 -4.31 16.12
N TYR A 439 1.81 -3.62 17.09
CA TYR A 439 2.37 -2.26 16.95
C TYR A 439 1.30 -1.23 16.54
N LYS A 440 0.09 -1.36 17.10
CA LYS A 440 -1.04 -0.45 16.81
C LYS A 440 -1.71 0.03 18.09
N ARG A 441 -2.18 1.29 18.07
CA ARG A 441 -3.05 1.85 19.10
C ARG A 441 -4.32 2.37 18.47
N SER A 442 -5.38 2.41 19.25
CA SER A 442 -6.71 2.77 18.77
C SER A 442 -7.43 3.76 19.68
N ARG A 443 -8.32 4.56 19.09
CA ARG A 443 -9.24 5.42 19.81
C ARG A 443 -10.62 5.41 19.15
N THR A 444 -11.64 5.75 19.91
CA THR A 444 -13.05 5.72 19.47
C THR A 444 -13.76 6.99 19.88
N ARG A 445 -14.81 7.35 19.14
CA ARG A 445 -15.76 8.42 19.48
C ARG A 445 -17.18 7.97 19.21
N GLU A 446 -18.17 8.69 19.73
CA GLU A 446 -19.58 8.34 19.58
C GLU A 446 -20.42 9.48 19.01
N CYS A 447 -21.52 9.14 18.35
CA CYS A 447 -22.42 10.08 17.67
C CYS A 447 -23.47 10.60 18.67
N ASN A 448 -23.00 11.26 19.74
CA ASN A 448 -23.78 11.51 20.96
C ASN A 448 -23.75 12.95 21.47
N ASN A 449 -23.06 13.89 20.82
CA ASN A 449 -22.94 15.28 21.27
C ASN A 449 -23.42 16.31 20.21
N PRO A 450 -24.74 16.39 19.90
CA PRO A 450 -25.83 15.56 20.42
C PRO A 450 -26.02 14.29 19.59
N ALA A 451 -26.91 13.39 20.03
CA ALA A 451 -27.38 12.28 19.22
C ALA A 451 -28.41 12.73 18.16
N PRO A 452 -28.48 12.09 16.97
CA PRO A 452 -29.51 12.41 15.97
C PRO A 452 -30.94 12.11 16.48
N GLU A 453 -31.84 13.08 16.44
CA GLU A 453 -33.26 12.89 16.80
C GLU A 453 -34.22 13.41 15.73
N ARG A 454 -35.45 12.86 15.71
CA ARG A 454 -36.61 13.38 14.96
C ARG A 454 -36.34 13.67 13.47
N GLY A 455 -35.49 12.85 12.84
CA GLY A 455 -35.14 12.94 11.41
C GLY A 455 -33.96 13.84 11.08
N GLY A 456 -33.21 14.34 12.08
CA GLY A 456 -31.97 15.08 11.84
C GLY A 456 -30.83 14.21 11.28
N LYS A 457 -29.79 14.88 10.78
CA LYS A 457 -28.65 14.26 10.13
C LYS A 457 -27.85 13.37 11.08
N ARG A 458 -27.17 12.36 10.52
CA ARG A 458 -26.14 11.61 11.24
C ARG A 458 -24.81 12.34 11.18
N CYS A 459 -23.97 12.16 12.19
CA CYS A 459 -22.58 12.63 12.15
C CYS A 459 -21.81 11.95 11.01
N GLU A 460 -20.96 12.71 10.32
CA GLU A 460 -20.18 12.24 9.17
C GLU A 460 -18.72 11.98 9.55
N GLY A 461 -18.10 10.92 8.99
CA GLY A 461 -16.72 10.50 9.25
C GLY A 461 -16.59 9.25 10.12
N GLU A 462 -15.36 8.94 10.55
CA GLU A 462 -15.04 7.67 11.21
C GLU A 462 -15.43 7.59 12.69
N LYS A 463 -15.87 6.41 13.15
CA LYS A 463 -16.14 6.11 14.58
C LYS A 463 -14.88 5.67 15.35
N ARG A 464 -13.97 4.97 14.68
CA ARG A 464 -12.72 4.41 15.24
C ARG A 464 -11.54 4.89 14.40
N GLN A 465 -10.44 5.23 15.07
CA GLN A 465 -9.16 5.50 14.44
C GLN A 465 -8.13 4.50 14.97
N GLU A 466 -7.29 3.99 14.10
CA GLU A 466 -6.12 3.19 14.43
C GLU A 466 -4.88 3.84 13.81
N GLU A 467 -3.77 3.80 14.52
CA GLU A 467 -2.48 4.25 14.02
C GLU A 467 -1.35 3.36 14.57
N ASP A 468 -0.24 3.35 13.85
CA ASP A 468 0.93 2.53 14.18
C ASP A 468 1.69 3.18 15.36
N CYS A 469 2.19 2.37 16.31
CA CYS A 469 2.86 2.82 17.53
C CYS A 469 4.08 1.98 17.88
N THR A 470 5.00 2.59 18.62
CA THR A 470 6.20 1.93 19.15
C THR A 470 6.15 1.83 20.68
N PHE A 471 6.80 0.81 21.22
CA PHE A 471 7.14 0.71 22.64
C PHE A 471 8.67 0.67 22.78
N SER A 472 9.22 1.39 23.77
CA SER A 472 10.67 1.39 23.98
C SER A 472 11.07 0.13 24.74
N ILE A 473 11.89 -0.72 24.11
CA ILE A 473 12.47 -1.92 24.72
C ILE A 473 13.88 -1.64 25.28
N MET A 474 14.52 -0.56 24.82
CA MET A 474 15.88 -0.20 25.21
C MET A 474 15.88 0.68 26.46
N GLU A 475 16.27 0.08 27.58
CA GLU A 475 16.51 0.74 28.88
C GLU A 475 17.84 1.50 28.86
N ASN A 476 17.97 2.45 27.93
CA ASN A 476 19.15 3.31 27.80
C ASN A 476 19.09 4.47 28.83
N ASN A 477 20.25 4.91 29.33
CA ASN A 477 20.41 6.01 30.30
C ASN A 477 20.08 7.42 29.75
N GLY A 478 19.14 7.53 28.80
CA GLY A 478 18.71 8.80 28.21
C GLY A 478 17.88 8.61 26.94
N GLN A 479 17.01 9.58 26.65
CA GLN A 479 16.23 9.65 25.42
C GLN A 479 17.16 9.81 24.20
N PRO A 480 16.97 9.05 23.09
CA PRO A 480 17.88 9.11 21.94
C PRO A 480 17.84 10.47 21.21
N CYS A 481 19.01 11.07 21.05
CA CYS A 481 19.24 12.25 20.20
C CYS A 481 19.58 11.79 18.77
N ILE A 482 18.72 12.12 17.80
CA ILE A 482 18.90 11.77 16.38
C ILE A 482 18.86 13.06 15.55
N ASN A 483 19.86 13.30 14.70
CA ASN A 483 19.96 14.47 13.83
C ASN A 483 19.43 14.18 12.42
N ASP A 484 19.42 15.20 11.56
CA ASP A 484 19.17 15.03 10.12
C ASP A 484 20.45 14.58 9.38
N ASP A 485 21.02 13.45 9.79
CA ASP A 485 22.21 12.89 9.15
C ASP A 485 21.83 12.26 7.79
N GLU A 486 22.58 12.56 6.72
CA GLU A 486 22.30 11.98 5.40
C GLU A 486 22.72 10.49 5.34
N GLU A 487 21.81 9.61 4.91
CA GLU A 487 22.05 8.16 4.77
C GLU A 487 23.04 7.83 3.62
N MET A 488 24.32 8.10 3.86
CA MET A 488 25.39 7.67 2.97
C MET A 488 25.62 6.15 3.09
N LYS A 489 25.53 5.45 1.96
CA LYS A 489 26.06 4.09 1.84
C LYS A 489 27.56 4.12 2.15
N GLU A 490 28.03 3.16 2.93
CA GLU A 490 29.42 3.11 3.43
C GLU A 490 30.51 3.14 2.33
N VAL A 491 30.15 2.75 1.10
CA VAL A 491 30.98 2.78 -0.12
C VAL A 491 31.22 4.21 -0.65
N ASN A 492 30.36 5.17 -0.29
CA ASN A 492 30.38 6.55 -0.80
C ASN A 492 31.06 7.54 0.15
N LEU A 493 31.61 7.07 1.28
CA LEU A 493 32.35 7.93 2.22
C LEU A 493 33.71 8.30 1.61
N PRO A 494 34.11 9.59 1.59
CA PRO A 494 35.39 10.00 1.05
C PRO A 494 36.56 9.43 1.86
N GLU A 495 37.65 9.07 1.18
CA GLU A 495 38.87 8.62 1.82
C GLU A 495 39.54 9.78 2.57
N ILE A 496 39.79 9.60 3.86
CA ILE A 496 40.35 10.63 4.74
C ILE A 496 41.88 10.54 4.67
N GLU A 497 42.50 11.26 3.72
CA GLU A 497 43.97 11.34 3.54
C GLU A 497 44.72 12.07 4.69
N ALA A 498 44.18 12.09 5.91
CA ALA A 498 44.67 12.91 7.03
C ALA A 498 45.18 12.12 8.25
N ASP A 499 44.87 10.82 8.36
CA ASP A 499 45.34 9.97 9.46
C ASP A 499 46.52 9.08 9.04
N SER A 500 47.61 9.10 9.81
CA SER A 500 48.79 8.29 9.55
C SER A 500 48.53 6.81 9.86
N GLY A 501 48.21 6.04 8.82
CA GLY A 501 47.92 4.61 8.87
C GLY A 501 48.02 3.95 7.50
N CYS A 502 47.70 2.66 7.42
CA CYS A 502 47.75 1.88 6.19
C CYS A 502 46.34 1.52 5.70
N PRO A 503 46.07 1.53 4.38
CA PRO A 503 44.81 1.05 3.82
C PRO A 503 44.70 -0.48 3.96
N GLN A 504 43.52 -1.06 3.70
CA GLN A 504 43.33 -2.51 3.74
C GLN A 504 44.31 -3.25 2.81
N PRO A 505 45.13 -4.19 3.33
CA PRO A 505 46.07 -4.94 2.52
C PRO A 505 45.35 -5.94 1.61
N VAL A 506 46.01 -6.33 0.53
CA VAL A 506 45.55 -7.43 -0.33
C VAL A 506 45.99 -8.77 0.30
N PRO A 507 45.07 -9.69 0.64
CA PRO A 507 45.44 -11.02 1.12
C PRO A 507 46.07 -11.89 0.00
N PRO A 508 46.85 -12.92 0.34
CA PRO A 508 47.36 -13.89 -0.64
C PRO A 508 46.22 -14.67 -1.31
N GLU A 509 46.52 -15.34 -2.42
CA GLU A 509 45.51 -16.14 -3.14
C GLU A 509 44.92 -17.24 -2.23
N ASN A 510 43.59 -17.35 -2.21
CA ASN A 510 42.84 -18.22 -1.30
C ASN A 510 42.96 -17.84 0.21
N GLY A 511 43.45 -16.64 0.52
CA GLY A 511 43.47 -16.05 1.86
C GLY A 511 42.39 -14.97 2.08
N PHE A 512 42.18 -14.60 3.34
CA PHE A 512 41.34 -13.49 3.81
C PHE A 512 41.95 -12.86 5.08
N ILE A 513 41.49 -11.67 5.45
CA ILE A 513 41.92 -10.94 6.65
C ILE A 513 40.88 -11.14 7.77
N ARG A 514 41.32 -11.44 9.00
CA ARG A 514 40.40 -11.65 10.13
C ARG A 514 39.82 -10.38 10.74
N ASN A 515 40.57 -9.29 10.71
CA ASN A 515 40.25 -8.03 11.37
C ASN A 515 40.01 -6.90 10.36
N GLU A 516 39.04 -7.08 9.45
CA GLU A 516 38.74 -6.12 8.39
C GLU A 516 38.40 -4.70 8.92
N LYS A 517 39.23 -3.74 8.52
CA LYS A 517 39.06 -2.29 8.70
C LYS A 517 39.38 -1.57 7.39
N LYS A 518 38.90 -0.32 7.25
CA LYS A 518 39.28 0.58 6.16
C LYS A 518 40.70 1.15 6.31
N LEU A 519 41.07 1.49 7.56
CA LEU A 519 42.38 2.05 7.93
C LEU A 519 42.91 1.31 9.17
N TYR A 520 44.23 1.06 9.20
CA TYR A 520 44.93 0.39 10.29
C TYR A 520 46.02 1.30 10.86
N SER A 521 46.23 1.27 12.17
CA SER A 521 47.19 2.16 12.82
C SER A 521 48.64 1.74 12.51
N VAL A 522 49.57 2.71 12.48
CA VAL A 522 51.00 2.40 12.33
C VAL A 522 51.48 1.49 13.45
N GLY A 523 52.09 0.36 13.07
CA GLY A 523 52.50 -0.72 13.98
C GLY A 523 51.42 -1.76 14.29
N GLU A 524 50.19 -1.61 13.79
CA GLU A 524 49.14 -2.63 13.88
C GLU A 524 49.47 -3.85 12.99
N ASP A 525 49.20 -5.05 13.51
CA ASP A 525 49.30 -6.32 12.79
C ASP A 525 47.90 -6.79 12.34
N VAL A 526 47.80 -7.31 11.12
CA VAL A 526 46.61 -8.02 10.63
C VAL A 526 46.90 -9.50 10.47
N GLU A 527 45.95 -10.35 10.88
CA GLU A 527 46.08 -11.80 10.77
C GLU A 527 45.46 -12.29 9.46
N ILE A 528 46.30 -12.89 8.62
CA ILE A 528 45.91 -13.59 7.41
C ILE A 528 45.43 -15.00 7.77
N SER A 529 44.39 -15.47 7.12
CA SER A 529 43.89 -16.84 7.27
C SER A 529 43.38 -17.39 5.93
N CYS A 530 43.43 -18.70 5.78
CA CYS A 530 43.13 -19.35 4.51
C CYS A 530 41.68 -19.83 4.42
N LEU A 531 41.13 -19.82 3.21
CA LEU A 531 39.79 -20.32 2.92
C LEU A 531 39.69 -21.84 3.15
N THR A 532 38.46 -22.35 3.25
CA THR A 532 38.21 -23.75 3.62
C THR A 532 38.86 -24.74 2.63
N GLY A 533 39.72 -25.64 3.13
CA GLY A 533 40.50 -26.58 2.32
C GLY A 533 41.96 -26.16 2.07
N PHE A 534 42.37 -25.01 2.61
CA PHE A 534 43.74 -24.50 2.59
C PHE A 534 44.23 -24.22 4.02
N GLU A 535 45.54 -24.33 4.23
CA GLU A 535 46.21 -24.09 5.52
C GLU A 535 47.28 -23.00 5.36
N THR A 536 47.47 -22.18 6.40
CA THR A 536 48.47 -21.10 6.45
C THR A 536 49.87 -21.67 6.62
N VAL A 537 50.74 -21.45 5.63
CA VAL A 537 52.16 -21.83 5.67
C VAL A 537 53.00 -20.56 5.60
N GLY A 538 53.91 -20.34 6.56
CA GLY A 538 54.72 -19.12 6.67
C GLY A 538 54.20 -18.11 7.70
N TYR A 539 54.72 -16.88 7.69
CA TYR A 539 54.42 -15.85 8.69
C TYR A 539 53.09 -15.13 8.41
N GLN A 540 52.02 -15.59 9.08
CA GLN A 540 50.62 -15.18 8.85
C GLN A 540 50.23 -13.74 9.23
N TYR A 541 51.19 -12.83 9.51
CA TYR A 541 50.90 -11.45 9.92
C TYR A 541 51.52 -10.43 8.98
N PHE A 542 50.74 -9.43 8.58
CA PHE A 542 51.25 -8.23 7.93
C PHE A 542 51.24 -7.06 8.92
N ARG A 543 52.31 -6.25 8.95
CA ARG A 543 52.43 -5.09 9.86
C ARG A 543 52.36 -3.76 9.11
N CYS A 544 51.52 -2.84 9.58
CA CYS A 544 51.45 -1.49 9.04
C CYS A 544 52.70 -0.68 9.40
N LEU A 545 53.33 -0.02 8.41
CA LEU A 545 54.55 0.76 8.56
C LEU A 545 54.25 2.28 8.59
N PRO A 546 55.17 3.12 9.14
CA PRO A 546 54.99 4.57 9.22
C PRO A 546 54.90 5.32 7.88
N ASP A 547 55.18 4.63 6.77
CA ASP A 547 55.10 5.14 5.39
C ASP A 547 53.77 4.78 4.70
N GLY A 548 52.82 4.19 5.41
CA GLY A 548 51.53 3.75 4.88
C GLY A 548 51.58 2.40 4.16
N THR A 549 52.75 1.74 4.09
CA THR A 549 52.92 0.44 3.43
C THR A 549 52.82 -0.73 4.41
N TRP A 550 52.67 -1.95 3.88
CA TRP A 550 52.60 -3.18 4.68
C TRP A 550 53.90 -3.96 4.60
N ARG A 551 54.49 -4.26 5.77
CA ARG A 551 55.47 -5.35 5.89
C ARG A 551 54.71 -6.68 5.82
N GLN A 552 54.71 -7.28 4.64
CA GLN A 552 54.11 -8.59 4.42
C GLN A 552 55.01 -9.71 4.96
N GLY A 553 54.39 -10.74 5.54
CA GLY A 553 55.02 -12.00 5.87
C GLY A 553 54.96 -12.99 4.70
N ASP A 554 55.75 -14.06 4.76
CA ASP A 554 55.87 -15.11 3.74
C ASP A 554 54.71 -16.13 3.79
N VAL A 555 53.48 -15.66 4.03
CA VAL A 555 52.29 -16.51 4.17
C VAL A 555 51.70 -16.93 2.82
N GLU A 556 51.73 -18.23 2.55
CA GLU A 556 51.01 -18.89 1.48
C GLU A 556 49.81 -19.68 2.04
N CYS A 557 48.72 -19.73 1.27
CA CYS A 557 47.60 -20.63 1.53
C CYS A 557 47.77 -21.91 0.72
N GLN A 558 48.40 -22.93 1.32
CA GLN A 558 48.66 -24.20 0.64
C GLN A 558 47.50 -25.17 0.82
N ARG A 559 47.14 -25.90 -0.24
CA ARG A 559 45.93 -26.73 -0.28
C ARG A 559 46.20 -28.13 0.29
N THR A 560 45.50 -28.48 1.37
CA THR A 560 45.67 -29.76 2.09
C THR A 560 44.59 -30.79 1.76
N GLU A 561 43.40 -30.36 1.33
CA GLU A 561 42.27 -31.23 0.99
C GLU A 561 41.56 -30.78 -0.31
N CYS A 562 41.03 -31.73 -1.08
CA CYS A 562 40.19 -31.43 -2.24
C CYS A 562 38.76 -31.08 -1.80
N ILE A 563 38.21 -29.99 -2.34
CA ILE A 563 36.79 -29.66 -2.13
C ILE A 563 35.88 -30.56 -2.98
N LYS A 564 34.64 -30.77 -2.51
CA LYS A 564 33.58 -31.39 -3.33
C LYS A 564 33.44 -30.64 -4.66
N PRO A 565 33.49 -31.33 -5.82
CA PRO A 565 33.36 -30.68 -7.11
C PRO A 565 31.93 -30.19 -7.37
N VAL A 566 31.81 -29.13 -8.18
CA VAL A 566 30.53 -28.60 -8.65
C VAL A 566 30.08 -29.42 -9.86
N VAL A 567 29.18 -30.37 -9.63
CA VAL A 567 28.55 -31.21 -10.67
C VAL A 567 27.08 -30.83 -10.81
N GLN A 568 26.49 -31.13 -11.96
CA GLN A 568 25.06 -30.92 -12.22
C GLN A 568 24.20 -31.82 -11.31
N GLU A 569 23.01 -31.36 -10.89
CA GLU A 569 22.15 -32.05 -9.91
C GLU A 569 21.73 -33.48 -10.30
N ILE A 570 21.82 -33.81 -11.59
CA ILE A 570 21.53 -35.16 -12.12
C ILE A 570 22.61 -36.20 -11.77
N LEU A 571 23.83 -35.78 -11.39
CA LEU A 571 24.90 -36.68 -10.97
C LEU A 571 24.95 -36.83 -9.45
N THR A 572 25.02 -38.08 -9.00
CA THR A 572 25.17 -38.44 -7.58
C THR A 572 26.63 -38.74 -7.26
N ILE A 573 27.19 -38.09 -6.23
CA ILE A 573 28.59 -38.29 -5.79
C ILE A 573 28.62 -39.28 -4.61
N THR A 574 29.48 -40.29 -4.70
CA THR A 574 29.74 -41.24 -3.62
C THR A 574 31.25 -41.43 -3.38
N PRO A 575 31.75 -41.43 -2.13
CA PRO A 575 31.06 -41.03 -0.90
C PRO A 575 30.74 -39.51 -0.92
N PHE A 576 29.61 -39.11 -0.33
CA PHE A 576 29.25 -37.69 -0.24
C PHE A 576 29.95 -37.03 0.95
N GLN A 577 31.07 -36.33 0.69
CA GLN A 577 31.78 -35.51 1.66
C GLN A 577 31.87 -34.04 1.21
N ARG A 578 32.18 -33.13 2.14
CA ARG A 578 32.43 -31.70 1.86
C ARG A 578 33.88 -31.45 1.43
N LEU A 579 34.80 -32.20 2.02
CA LEU A 579 36.25 -32.20 1.82
C LEU A 579 36.71 -33.65 1.63
N TYR A 580 37.78 -33.86 0.89
CA TYR A 580 38.33 -35.17 0.55
C TYR A 580 39.85 -35.13 0.67
N ARG A 581 40.44 -36.19 1.22
CA ARG A 581 41.87 -36.28 1.46
C ARG A 581 42.65 -36.70 0.23
N ILE A 582 43.91 -36.32 0.16
CA ILE A 582 44.80 -36.74 -0.94
C ILE A 582 44.89 -38.28 -0.95
N GLY A 583 44.56 -38.88 -2.10
CA GLY A 583 44.42 -40.33 -2.29
C GLY A 583 42.99 -40.86 -2.21
N GLU A 584 42.00 -40.08 -1.74
CA GLU A 584 40.60 -40.49 -1.77
C GLU A 584 40.01 -40.35 -3.18
N SER A 585 39.15 -41.30 -3.56
CA SER A 585 38.42 -41.27 -4.83
C SER A 585 36.93 -41.05 -4.61
N ILE A 586 36.32 -40.26 -5.50
CA ILE A 586 34.86 -40.19 -5.68
C ILE A 586 34.44 -40.97 -6.91
N GLU A 587 33.22 -41.47 -6.87
CA GLU A 587 32.51 -42.09 -7.96
C GLU A 587 31.23 -41.29 -8.25
N LEU A 588 31.04 -40.92 -9.52
CA LEU A 588 29.89 -40.21 -10.04
C LEU A 588 28.94 -41.20 -10.73
N THR A 589 27.68 -41.21 -10.29
CA THR A 589 26.65 -42.12 -10.79
C THR A 589 25.44 -41.37 -11.35
N CYS A 590 24.88 -41.90 -12.43
CA CYS A 590 23.69 -41.37 -13.11
C CYS A 590 22.41 -42.15 -12.78
N PRO A 591 21.21 -41.57 -13.01
CA PRO A 591 19.94 -42.29 -12.90
C PRO A 591 19.84 -43.47 -13.88
N LYS A 592 19.00 -44.46 -13.55
CA LYS A 592 18.82 -45.68 -14.37
C LYS A 592 18.46 -45.36 -15.82
N GLY A 593 19.22 -45.94 -16.76
CA GLY A 593 19.07 -45.71 -18.21
C GLY A 593 19.95 -44.58 -18.76
N PHE A 594 20.80 -43.98 -17.92
CA PHE A 594 21.80 -42.99 -18.31
C PHE A 594 23.19 -43.38 -17.80
N VAL A 595 24.23 -42.94 -18.50
CA VAL A 595 25.64 -43.18 -18.20
C VAL A 595 26.36 -41.83 -18.11
N VAL A 596 27.43 -41.74 -17.32
CA VAL A 596 28.25 -40.51 -17.28
C VAL A 596 28.97 -40.35 -18.63
N ALA A 597 28.90 -39.17 -19.25
CA ALA A 597 29.53 -38.86 -20.54
C ALA A 597 31.08 -38.78 -20.51
N GLY A 598 31.69 -39.30 -19.44
CA GLY A 598 33.11 -39.20 -19.13
C GLY A 598 33.47 -40.21 -18.04
N PRO A 599 34.69 -40.14 -17.48
CA PRO A 599 35.13 -41.08 -16.46
C PRO A 599 34.21 -41.02 -15.23
N SER A 600 33.76 -42.18 -14.74
CA SER A 600 32.91 -42.26 -13.54
C SER A 600 33.68 -42.08 -12.25
N ARG A 601 35.01 -42.26 -12.25
CA ARG A 601 35.86 -42.29 -11.05
C ARG A 601 36.96 -41.24 -11.11
N TYR A 602 37.06 -40.44 -10.06
CA TYR A 602 38.02 -39.33 -9.93
C TYR A 602 38.77 -39.46 -8.60
N THR A 603 40.06 -39.11 -8.57
CA THR A 603 40.89 -39.19 -7.34
C THR A 603 41.45 -37.82 -6.98
N CYS A 604 41.45 -37.48 -5.70
CA CYS A 604 42.13 -36.28 -5.20
C CYS A 604 43.65 -36.52 -5.21
N GLN A 605 44.39 -35.82 -6.06
CA GLN A 605 45.83 -35.96 -6.19
C GLN A 605 46.51 -34.59 -6.08
N GLY A 606 47.14 -34.34 -4.94
CA GLY A 606 47.65 -33.01 -4.62
C GLY A 606 46.51 -32.01 -4.45
N ASN A 607 46.48 -30.99 -5.30
CA ASN A 607 45.55 -29.85 -5.20
C ASN A 607 44.27 -29.98 -6.06
N SER A 608 44.11 -31.07 -6.82
CA SER A 608 43.10 -31.18 -7.89
C SER A 608 42.58 -32.62 -8.05
N TRP A 609 41.44 -32.73 -8.73
CA TRP A 609 40.85 -34.01 -9.13
C TRP A 609 41.54 -34.52 -10.40
N THR A 610 42.00 -35.78 -10.39
CA THR A 610 42.54 -36.46 -11.57
C THR A 610 41.61 -37.59 -12.02
N PRO A 611 41.22 -37.64 -13.31
CA PRO A 611 41.36 -36.59 -14.34
C PRO A 611 40.56 -35.31 -13.99
N PRO A 612 40.83 -34.15 -14.63
CA PRO A 612 40.13 -32.90 -14.30
C PRO A 612 38.62 -33.01 -14.57
N ILE A 613 37.81 -32.60 -13.58
CA ILE A 613 36.35 -32.59 -13.68
C ILE A 613 35.90 -31.35 -14.46
N SER A 614 35.13 -31.56 -15.53
CA SER A 614 34.57 -30.49 -16.37
C SER A 614 33.11 -30.21 -16.02
N ASN A 615 32.71 -28.94 -16.03
CA ASN A 615 31.32 -28.51 -15.86
C ASN A 615 30.38 -29.04 -16.95
N SER A 616 30.95 -29.50 -18.07
CA SER A 616 30.23 -30.13 -19.19
C SER A 616 29.91 -31.62 -18.97
N LEU A 617 30.23 -32.20 -17.80
CA LEU A 617 29.94 -33.60 -17.50
C LEU A 617 28.43 -33.81 -17.27
N THR A 618 27.81 -34.60 -18.14
CA THR A 618 26.37 -34.88 -18.16
C THR A 618 26.08 -36.37 -18.04
N CYS A 619 24.80 -36.70 -17.80
CA CYS A 619 24.27 -38.06 -17.92
C CYS A 619 23.69 -38.26 -19.33
N GLU A 620 24.40 -38.97 -20.19
CA GLU A 620 23.94 -39.33 -21.54
C GLU A 620 23.05 -40.57 -21.51
N LYS A 621 22.05 -40.63 -22.39
CA LYS A 621 21.08 -41.73 -22.40
C LYS A 621 21.68 -42.97 -23.07
N ASP A 622 21.76 -44.06 -22.32
CA ASP A 622 22.35 -45.33 -22.74
C ASP A 622 21.74 -45.80 -24.08
N SER A 623 22.57 -46.07 -25.08
CA SER A 623 22.17 -46.50 -26.43
C SER A 623 21.38 -47.81 -26.41
N LEU A 624 21.62 -48.68 -25.43
CA LEU A 624 20.83 -49.90 -25.19
C LEU A 624 19.36 -49.61 -24.83
N THR A 625 19.03 -48.37 -24.44
CA THR A 625 17.64 -47.94 -24.17
C THR A 625 16.93 -47.31 -25.36
N LYS A 626 17.64 -46.87 -26.41
CA LYS A 626 17.00 -46.51 -27.70
C LYS A 626 16.53 -47.76 -28.46
N LEU A 627 17.25 -48.88 -28.30
CA LEU A 627 16.98 -50.16 -28.98
C LEU A 627 15.88 -51.02 -28.30
N LYS A 628 15.09 -50.45 -27.37
CA LYS A 628 13.93 -51.09 -26.71
C LYS A 628 12.62 -50.32 -26.94
N GLY A 629 12.44 -49.79 -28.15
CA GLY A 629 11.10 -49.41 -28.64
C GLY A 629 10.20 -50.65 -28.85
N HIS A 630 8.93 -50.42 -29.18
CA HIS A 630 8.01 -51.50 -29.59
C HIS A 630 8.25 -51.99 -31.04
N CYS A 631 9.04 -51.26 -31.83
CA CYS A 631 9.39 -51.61 -33.21
C CYS A 631 10.62 -52.52 -33.30
N GLN A 632 10.80 -53.19 -34.44
CA GLN A 632 11.96 -54.05 -34.67
C GLN A 632 13.23 -53.24 -35.01
N LEU A 633 14.39 -53.88 -34.89
CA LEU A 633 15.70 -53.30 -35.24
C LEU A 633 15.69 -52.86 -36.72
N GLY A 634 15.98 -51.58 -36.98
CA GLY A 634 15.90 -50.96 -38.32
C GLY A 634 14.60 -50.17 -38.60
N GLN A 635 13.66 -50.14 -37.66
CA GLN A 635 12.42 -49.38 -37.76
C GLN A 635 12.35 -48.23 -36.76
N LYS A 636 11.82 -47.08 -37.21
CA LYS A 636 11.39 -45.97 -36.35
C LYS A 636 9.88 -45.99 -36.16
N GLN A 637 9.41 -45.56 -34.99
CA GLN A 637 7.99 -45.36 -34.73
C GLN A 637 7.54 -44.04 -35.35
N SER A 638 6.54 -44.08 -36.23
CA SER A 638 5.90 -42.91 -36.82
C SER A 638 4.41 -42.94 -36.48
N GLY A 639 4.01 -42.10 -35.51
CA GLY A 639 2.68 -42.18 -34.90
C GLY A 639 2.47 -43.51 -34.16
N SER A 640 1.48 -44.29 -34.57
CA SER A 640 1.15 -45.61 -34.00
C SER A 640 1.78 -46.80 -34.73
N GLU A 641 2.52 -46.57 -35.82
CA GLU A 641 3.05 -47.64 -36.68
C GLU A 641 4.58 -47.62 -36.75
N CYS A 642 5.17 -48.79 -37.09
CA CYS A 642 6.60 -48.98 -37.22
C CYS A 642 7.00 -48.97 -38.69
N ILE A 643 7.80 -48.01 -39.10
CA ILE A 643 8.24 -47.79 -40.49
C ILE A 643 9.76 -47.94 -40.55
N CYS A 644 10.31 -48.43 -41.67
CA CYS A 644 11.77 -48.49 -41.86
C CYS A 644 12.43 -47.12 -41.68
N MET A 645 13.64 -47.12 -41.13
CA MET A 645 14.48 -45.91 -41.04
C MET A 645 15.04 -45.52 -42.41
N SER A 646 15.32 -44.24 -42.59
CA SER A 646 16.05 -43.65 -43.72
C SER A 646 17.56 -43.74 -43.45
N PRO A 647 18.35 -44.46 -44.27
CA PRO A 647 19.79 -44.65 -44.03
C PRO A 647 20.61 -43.35 -43.99
N GLU A 648 20.14 -42.29 -44.65
CA GLU A 648 20.82 -40.99 -44.72
C GLU A 648 20.32 -40.00 -43.66
N GLU A 649 19.01 -40.00 -43.34
CA GLU A 649 18.41 -38.98 -42.46
C GLU A 649 18.37 -39.38 -40.97
N ASP A 650 18.11 -40.67 -40.66
CA ASP A 650 17.93 -41.10 -39.27
C ASP A 650 19.23 -41.59 -38.61
N CYS A 651 20.20 -42.05 -39.41
CA CYS A 651 21.45 -42.66 -38.95
C CYS A 651 22.57 -41.64 -38.77
N SER A 652 22.46 -40.82 -37.72
CA SER A 652 23.56 -39.95 -37.26
C SER A 652 24.72 -40.75 -36.65
N HIS A 653 25.94 -40.18 -36.68
CA HIS A 653 27.20 -40.87 -36.39
C HIS A 653 27.26 -41.60 -35.04
N TYR A 654 28.09 -42.65 -35.00
CA TYR A 654 28.30 -43.63 -33.91
C TYR A 654 27.19 -44.69 -33.78
N SER A 655 27.23 -45.64 -34.72
CA SER A 655 26.81 -47.03 -34.51
C SER A 655 27.99 -47.95 -34.86
N GLU A 656 28.02 -49.18 -34.35
CA GLU A 656 29.14 -50.11 -34.57
C GLU A 656 29.36 -50.41 -36.06
N ASP A 657 30.61 -50.43 -36.53
CA ASP A 657 30.92 -50.89 -37.89
C ASP A 657 30.61 -52.38 -38.03
N LEU A 658 29.90 -52.78 -39.09
CA LEU A 658 29.64 -54.17 -39.44
C LEU A 658 30.23 -54.50 -40.82
N CYS A 659 30.70 -55.73 -41.00
CA CYS A 659 31.04 -56.26 -42.31
C CYS A 659 29.81 -56.94 -42.94
N VAL A 660 29.44 -56.50 -44.13
CA VAL A 660 28.24 -56.93 -44.86
C VAL A 660 28.60 -57.40 -46.28
N PHE A 661 27.87 -58.37 -46.80
CA PHE A 661 27.96 -58.85 -48.18
C PHE A 661 26.70 -58.49 -48.94
N ASP A 662 26.85 -57.89 -50.11
CA ASP A 662 25.73 -57.68 -51.04
C ASP A 662 25.74 -58.76 -52.13
N THR A 663 24.57 -59.34 -52.36
CA THR A 663 24.39 -60.44 -53.32
C THR A 663 24.37 -59.96 -54.77
N ASP A 664 23.98 -58.71 -55.02
CA ASP A 664 23.81 -58.18 -56.39
C ASP A 664 25.12 -57.61 -56.97
N SER A 665 25.92 -56.90 -56.16
CA SER A 665 27.31 -56.57 -56.53
C SER A 665 28.28 -57.74 -56.35
N ASN A 666 27.91 -58.76 -55.55
CA ASN A 666 28.77 -59.90 -55.18
C ASN A 666 30.10 -59.44 -54.53
N ASP A 667 30.04 -58.38 -53.73
CA ASP A 667 31.17 -57.82 -52.98
C ASP A 667 30.82 -57.63 -51.49
N TYR A 668 31.83 -57.37 -50.66
CA TYR A 668 31.64 -57.11 -49.23
C TYR A 668 32.23 -55.76 -48.81
N PHE A 669 31.52 -55.04 -47.94
CA PHE A 669 31.92 -53.71 -47.49
C PHE A 669 31.62 -53.50 -46.01
N THR A 670 32.26 -52.48 -45.43
CA THR A 670 31.99 -52.06 -44.05
C THR A 670 30.86 -51.04 -44.06
N SER A 671 29.80 -51.28 -43.30
CA SER A 671 28.63 -50.40 -43.17
C SER A 671 28.29 -50.18 -41.68
N PRO A 672 27.98 -48.96 -41.25
CA PRO A 672 27.51 -48.70 -39.89
C PRO A 672 26.23 -49.48 -39.57
N ALA A 673 26.17 -50.07 -38.37
CA ALA A 673 25.07 -50.92 -37.91
C ALA A 673 23.66 -50.30 -38.05
N CYS A 674 23.54 -48.97 -37.96
CA CYS A 674 22.28 -48.28 -38.21
C CYS A 674 21.86 -48.34 -39.70
N GLN A 675 22.79 -48.07 -40.61
CA GLN A 675 22.53 -48.02 -42.06
C GLN A 675 22.22 -49.42 -42.58
N PHE A 676 23.01 -50.43 -42.22
CA PHE A 676 22.72 -51.83 -42.55
C PHE A 676 21.32 -52.28 -42.09
N LEU A 677 20.87 -51.90 -40.88
CA LEU A 677 19.52 -52.25 -40.40
C LEU A 677 18.41 -51.51 -41.15
N ALA A 678 18.62 -50.24 -41.51
CA ALA A 678 17.68 -49.46 -42.31
C ALA A 678 17.55 -50.03 -43.74
N GLU A 679 18.68 -50.32 -44.39
CA GLU A 679 18.75 -50.94 -45.72
C GLU A 679 18.16 -52.35 -45.71
N LYS A 680 18.45 -53.18 -44.69
CA LYS A 680 17.84 -54.52 -44.53
C LYS A 680 16.33 -54.46 -44.33
N CYS A 681 15.79 -53.37 -43.77
CA CYS A 681 14.34 -53.17 -43.65
C CYS A 681 13.68 -52.87 -45.01
N LEU A 682 14.37 -52.11 -45.87
CA LEU A 682 13.90 -51.76 -47.23
C LEU A 682 14.10 -52.91 -48.23
N ASN A 683 15.29 -53.49 -48.23
CA ASN A 683 15.85 -54.36 -49.28
C ASN A 683 16.15 -55.78 -48.75
N ASN A 684 15.18 -56.36 -48.02
CA ASN A 684 15.27 -57.50 -47.09
C ASN A 684 15.71 -58.88 -47.69
N GLN A 685 16.33 -58.92 -48.87
CA GLN A 685 16.89 -60.13 -49.49
C GLN A 685 18.28 -59.94 -50.13
N GLN A 686 18.80 -58.71 -50.29
CA GLN A 686 20.07 -58.44 -50.97
C GLN A 686 21.28 -58.47 -50.02
N LEU A 687 21.13 -57.90 -48.82
CA LEU A 687 22.23 -57.68 -47.87
C LEU A 687 22.32 -58.77 -46.78
N HIS A 688 23.50 -59.38 -46.66
CA HIS A 688 23.85 -60.40 -45.68
C HIS A 688 24.85 -59.90 -44.65
N PHE A 689 24.61 -60.19 -43.36
CA PHE A 689 25.55 -59.92 -42.28
C PHE A 689 26.67 -60.97 -42.26
N LEU A 690 27.94 -60.53 -42.21
CA LEU A 690 29.10 -61.42 -42.05
C LEU A 690 29.61 -61.43 -40.61
N HIS A 691 30.05 -60.29 -40.09
CA HIS A 691 30.53 -60.15 -38.71
C HIS A 691 30.50 -58.69 -38.21
N ILE A 692 30.67 -58.52 -36.89
CA ILE A 692 30.86 -57.20 -36.24
C ILE A 692 32.30 -56.74 -36.47
N GLY A 693 32.52 -55.43 -36.56
CA GLY A 693 33.79 -54.81 -36.93
C GLY A 693 33.93 -54.63 -38.44
N SER A 694 34.88 -53.78 -38.84
CA SER A 694 35.23 -53.58 -40.25
C SER A 694 35.71 -54.86 -40.92
N CYS A 695 35.47 -54.98 -42.22
CA CYS A 695 35.83 -56.17 -42.99
C CYS A 695 37.33 -56.45 -42.96
N GLN A 696 37.70 -57.68 -42.60
CA GLN A 696 39.09 -58.14 -42.54
C GLN A 696 39.18 -59.57 -43.08
N ASP A 697 40.19 -59.84 -43.90
CA ASP A 697 40.47 -61.18 -44.43
C ASP A 697 40.73 -62.18 -43.31
N GLY A 698 39.93 -63.24 -43.28
CA GLY A 698 40.08 -64.31 -42.30
C GLY A 698 38.87 -65.25 -42.23
N ARG A 699 38.97 -66.23 -41.32
CA ARG A 699 38.03 -67.36 -41.23
C ARG A 699 36.57 -66.98 -40.94
N GLN A 700 36.32 -65.78 -40.39
CA GLN A 700 34.94 -65.27 -40.20
C GLN A 700 34.35 -64.79 -41.53
N LEU A 701 35.16 -64.13 -42.36
CA LEU A 701 34.78 -63.66 -43.69
C LEU A 701 34.58 -64.84 -44.66
N GLU A 702 35.53 -65.77 -44.71
CA GLU A 702 35.44 -67.02 -45.50
C GLU A 702 34.18 -67.82 -45.17
N TRP A 703 33.90 -68.02 -43.87
CA TRP A 703 32.69 -68.70 -43.41
C TRP A 703 31.42 -67.89 -43.71
N GLY A 704 31.44 -66.57 -43.49
CA GLY A 704 30.32 -65.70 -43.77
C GLY A 704 29.88 -65.73 -45.23
N LEU A 705 30.83 -65.70 -46.18
CA LEU A 705 30.59 -65.80 -47.61
C LEU A 705 29.98 -67.17 -48.00
N GLU A 706 30.53 -68.27 -47.50
CA GLU A 706 29.95 -69.61 -47.75
C GLU A 706 28.57 -69.79 -47.08
N ARG A 707 28.35 -69.19 -45.90
CA ARG A 707 27.07 -69.16 -45.19
C ARG A 707 26.02 -68.34 -45.96
N ALA A 708 26.39 -67.20 -46.52
CA ALA A 708 25.53 -66.40 -47.39
C ALA A 708 25.13 -67.19 -48.65
N ARG A 709 26.09 -67.83 -49.33
CA ARG A 709 25.82 -68.71 -50.49
C ARG A 709 24.86 -69.86 -50.14
N LEU A 710 25.09 -70.56 -49.03
CA LEU A 710 24.22 -71.64 -48.55
C LEU A 710 22.82 -71.15 -48.14
N SER A 711 22.68 -69.89 -47.71
CA SER A 711 21.40 -69.32 -47.27
C SER A 711 20.31 -69.32 -48.35
N SER A 712 20.68 -69.32 -49.63
CA SER A 712 19.77 -69.45 -50.77
C SER A 712 18.90 -70.72 -50.67
N ASN A 713 19.47 -71.80 -50.13
CA ASN A 713 18.87 -73.12 -49.98
C ASN A 713 18.25 -73.36 -48.58
N SER A 714 18.35 -72.39 -47.66
CA SER A 714 17.77 -72.49 -46.32
C SER A 714 16.28 -72.14 -46.33
N THR A 715 15.45 -73.05 -45.82
CA THR A 715 14.00 -72.88 -45.69
C THR A 715 13.63 -72.02 -44.48
N LYS A 716 14.32 -72.16 -43.35
CA LYS A 716 14.28 -71.23 -42.22
C LYS A 716 15.20 -70.03 -42.46
N LYS A 717 14.70 -68.82 -42.16
CA LYS A 717 15.45 -67.56 -42.09
C LYS A 717 14.90 -66.74 -40.91
N GLU A 718 15.48 -66.93 -39.71
CA GLU A 718 15.00 -66.35 -38.44
C GLU A 718 15.90 -65.17 -38.03
N SER A 719 15.35 -63.97 -37.82
CA SER A 719 16.13 -62.79 -37.44
C SER A 719 16.68 -62.89 -36.01
N CYS A 720 17.95 -62.54 -35.82
CA CYS A 720 18.65 -62.65 -34.53
C CYS A 720 19.66 -61.51 -34.37
N GLY A 721 19.23 -60.41 -33.73
CA GLY A 721 20.03 -59.17 -33.72
C GLY A 721 20.23 -58.64 -35.14
N TYR A 722 21.50 -58.38 -35.51
CA TYR A 722 21.90 -58.03 -36.88
C TYR A 722 21.80 -59.22 -37.86
N ASP A 723 21.92 -60.44 -37.33
CA ASP A 723 22.11 -61.67 -38.09
C ASP A 723 20.78 -62.33 -38.50
N THR A 724 20.86 -63.34 -39.37
CA THR A 724 19.72 -64.16 -39.80
C THR A 724 20.10 -65.64 -39.67
N CYS A 725 19.49 -66.36 -38.73
CA CYS A 725 19.78 -67.76 -38.47
C CYS A 725 19.09 -68.67 -39.49
N TYR A 726 19.86 -69.59 -40.05
CA TYR A 726 19.42 -70.54 -41.08
C TYR A 726 18.99 -71.89 -40.49
N ASP A 727 18.60 -72.86 -41.33
CA ASP A 727 18.10 -74.18 -40.92
C ASP A 727 19.04 -74.90 -39.94
N TRP A 728 20.36 -74.72 -40.11
CA TRP A 728 21.43 -75.30 -39.29
C TRP A 728 21.81 -74.47 -38.05
N GLU A 729 21.03 -73.45 -37.69
CA GLU A 729 21.34 -72.50 -36.62
C GLU A 729 20.11 -72.18 -35.73
N LYS A 730 20.40 -71.68 -34.52
CA LYS A 730 19.40 -71.13 -33.61
C LYS A 730 19.86 -69.79 -33.02
N CYS A 731 18.92 -68.88 -32.81
CA CYS A 731 19.19 -67.63 -32.09
C CYS A 731 19.41 -67.89 -30.59
N THR A 732 20.36 -67.17 -29.98
CA THR A 732 20.63 -67.23 -28.53
C THR A 732 20.16 -65.95 -27.86
N ALA A 733 19.06 -66.04 -27.11
CA ALA A 733 18.33 -64.88 -26.57
C ALA A 733 19.12 -63.98 -25.60
N SER A 734 20.25 -64.44 -25.06
CA SER A 734 21.14 -63.67 -24.17
C SER A 734 22.30 -62.97 -24.89
N THR A 735 22.56 -63.28 -26.15
CA THR A 735 23.72 -62.76 -26.92
C THR A 735 23.36 -62.30 -28.34
N SER A 736 22.09 -62.41 -28.75
CA SER A 736 21.59 -61.95 -30.05
C SER A 736 22.41 -62.44 -31.26
N LYS A 737 22.96 -63.65 -31.16
CA LYS A 737 23.81 -64.28 -32.19
C LYS A 737 23.34 -65.69 -32.54
N CYS A 738 23.44 -66.04 -33.82
CA CYS A 738 23.20 -67.38 -34.30
C CYS A 738 24.31 -68.35 -33.86
N VAL A 739 23.91 -69.52 -33.37
CA VAL A 739 24.81 -70.60 -32.95
C VAL A 739 24.48 -71.87 -33.73
N CYS A 740 25.52 -72.53 -34.24
CA CYS A 740 25.41 -73.78 -34.97
C CYS A 740 24.65 -74.84 -34.17
N LEU A 741 23.72 -75.53 -34.83
CA LEU A 741 23.16 -76.78 -34.34
C LEU A 741 24.19 -77.90 -34.43
N LEU A 742 24.03 -78.94 -33.59
CA LEU A 742 24.70 -80.22 -33.82
C LEU A 742 23.88 -81.03 -34.84
N PRO A 743 24.49 -81.81 -35.76
CA PRO A 743 23.73 -82.54 -36.79
C PRO A 743 22.55 -83.41 -36.29
N PRO A 744 22.59 -84.06 -35.10
CA PRO A 744 21.42 -84.77 -34.56
C PRO A 744 20.22 -83.90 -34.18
N GLN A 745 20.39 -82.57 -34.13
CA GLN A 745 19.34 -81.58 -33.83
C GLN A 745 18.63 -81.11 -35.12
N CYS A 746 19.15 -81.48 -36.30
CA CYS A 746 18.49 -81.22 -37.58
C CYS A 746 17.27 -82.12 -37.79
N PHE A 747 16.17 -81.55 -38.28
CA PHE A 747 14.98 -82.31 -38.61
C PHE A 747 15.18 -83.14 -39.88
N LYS A 748 14.86 -84.44 -39.83
CA LYS A 748 15.16 -85.40 -40.91
C LYS A 748 14.26 -85.31 -42.15
N GLY A 749 13.33 -84.35 -42.19
CA GLY A 749 12.34 -84.17 -43.26
C GLY A 749 12.71 -83.11 -44.31
N GLY A 750 13.99 -82.90 -44.62
CA GLY A 750 14.44 -81.95 -45.63
C GLY A 750 14.38 -82.51 -47.05
N ASN A 751 13.68 -81.84 -47.97
CA ASN A 751 13.58 -82.25 -49.39
C ASN A 751 14.90 -82.06 -50.17
N GLN A 752 15.78 -81.17 -49.73
CA GLN A 752 17.11 -81.00 -50.32
C GLN A 752 18.13 -81.93 -49.65
N LEU A 753 18.57 -82.93 -50.40
CA LEU A 753 19.60 -83.88 -50.03
C LEU A 753 20.87 -83.61 -50.85
N TYR A 754 22.03 -83.86 -50.26
CA TYR A 754 23.34 -83.71 -50.88
C TYR A 754 24.17 -84.97 -50.65
N CYS A 755 24.90 -85.41 -51.68
CA CYS A 755 25.93 -86.41 -51.52
C CYS A 755 27.23 -85.74 -51.06
N VAL A 756 27.74 -86.14 -49.89
CA VAL A 756 28.90 -85.51 -49.26
C VAL A 756 29.93 -86.50 -48.76
N LYS A 757 31.18 -86.04 -48.68
CA LYS A 757 32.34 -86.78 -48.22
C LYS A 757 32.91 -86.15 -46.95
N MET A 758 33.12 -86.97 -45.93
CA MET A 758 33.54 -86.54 -44.59
C MET A 758 35.07 -86.57 -44.46
N GLY A 759 35.72 -85.42 -44.71
CA GLY A 759 37.16 -85.24 -44.55
C GLY A 759 37.99 -86.30 -45.29
N SER A 760 38.86 -86.98 -44.57
CA SER A 760 39.74 -88.04 -45.10
C SER A 760 39.06 -89.40 -45.32
N SER A 761 37.74 -89.52 -45.11
CA SER A 761 37.02 -90.77 -45.28
C SER A 761 36.71 -91.07 -46.75
N THR A 762 36.73 -92.35 -47.11
CA THR A 762 36.25 -92.87 -48.39
C THR A 762 34.74 -93.18 -48.39
N SER A 763 34.05 -93.02 -47.25
CA SER A 763 32.59 -93.16 -47.18
C SER A 763 31.90 -91.88 -47.64
N GLU A 764 31.16 -92.00 -48.74
CA GLU A 764 30.14 -91.03 -49.14
C GLU A 764 28.89 -91.20 -48.28
N LYS A 765 28.17 -90.10 -48.02
CA LYS A 765 26.92 -90.10 -47.25
C LYS A 765 25.93 -89.10 -47.83
N THR A 766 24.67 -89.50 -47.88
CA THR A 766 23.55 -88.60 -48.17
C THR A 766 23.18 -87.87 -46.88
N LEU A 767 23.25 -86.54 -46.87
CA LEU A 767 22.83 -85.67 -45.77
C LEU A 767 21.84 -84.61 -46.26
N ASN A 768 21.04 -84.04 -45.36
CA ASN A 768 20.18 -82.89 -45.69
C ASN A 768 20.90 -81.54 -45.51
N ILE A 769 20.33 -80.45 -46.05
CA ILE A 769 20.92 -79.10 -46.00
C ILE A 769 21.25 -78.62 -44.57
N CYS A 770 20.42 -78.93 -43.58
CA CYS A 770 20.70 -78.60 -42.18
C CYS A 770 21.92 -79.37 -41.65
N GLU A 771 22.00 -80.67 -41.92
CA GLU A 771 23.15 -81.49 -41.50
C GLU A 771 24.45 -80.98 -42.15
N VAL A 772 24.45 -80.69 -43.45
CA VAL A 772 25.61 -80.16 -44.18
C VAL A 772 26.03 -78.78 -43.63
N GLY A 773 25.07 -77.87 -43.43
CA GLY A 773 25.30 -76.56 -42.84
C GLY A 773 25.86 -76.66 -41.42
N ALA A 774 25.31 -77.54 -40.58
CA ALA A 774 25.75 -77.75 -39.20
C ALA A 774 27.20 -78.25 -39.12
N ILE A 775 27.60 -79.15 -40.03
CA ILE A 775 28.97 -79.68 -40.08
C ILE A 775 29.97 -78.60 -40.51
N ARG A 776 29.62 -77.78 -41.52
CA ARG A 776 30.46 -76.65 -41.95
C ARG A 776 30.52 -75.53 -40.92
N CYS A 777 29.41 -75.20 -40.28
CA CYS A 777 29.33 -74.21 -39.18
C CYS A 777 30.19 -74.63 -37.97
N ALA A 778 30.24 -75.93 -37.66
CA ALA A 778 31.16 -76.51 -36.68
C ALA A 778 32.63 -76.62 -37.18
N ASN A 779 32.97 -75.98 -38.30
CA ASN A 779 34.29 -75.95 -38.96
C ASN A 779 34.92 -77.34 -39.16
N ARG A 780 34.12 -78.30 -39.63
CA ARG A 780 34.59 -79.64 -40.00
C ARG A 780 34.60 -79.80 -41.52
N LYS A 781 35.64 -80.45 -42.06
CA LYS A 781 35.82 -80.65 -43.49
C LYS A 781 34.72 -81.56 -44.08
N VAL A 782 33.82 -80.96 -44.84
CA VAL A 782 32.84 -81.65 -45.69
C VAL A 782 32.93 -81.12 -47.12
N GLU A 783 33.20 -82.04 -48.03
CA GLU A 783 33.20 -81.85 -49.48
C GLU A 783 31.83 -82.27 -50.01
N ILE A 784 31.19 -81.41 -50.81
CA ILE A 784 29.89 -81.70 -51.44
C ILE A 784 30.20 -82.17 -52.87
N LEU A 785 29.83 -83.41 -53.19
CA LEU A 785 30.12 -84.02 -54.49
C LEU A 785 29.07 -83.58 -55.52
N HIS A 786 27.79 -83.70 -55.17
CA HIS A 786 26.67 -83.20 -55.96
C HIS A 786 25.38 -83.09 -55.11
N PRO A 787 24.40 -82.25 -55.51
CA PRO A 787 23.05 -82.34 -54.97
C PRO A 787 22.39 -83.67 -55.38
N GLY A 788 21.55 -84.23 -54.50
CA GLY A 788 20.91 -85.54 -54.66
C GLY A 788 21.35 -86.56 -53.58
N LYS A 789 20.96 -87.82 -53.79
CA LYS A 789 21.44 -88.95 -52.97
C LYS A 789 22.74 -89.50 -53.55
N CYS A 790 23.63 -89.98 -52.70
CA CYS A 790 24.78 -90.78 -53.15
C CYS A 790 24.30 -92.09 -53.79
N LEU A 791 25.14 -92.62 -54.68
CA LEU A 791 25.12 -94.05 -55.01
C LEU A 791 25.58 -94.85 -53.77
N ALA A 792 25.09 -96.08 -53.62
CA ALA A 792 25.21 -96.88 -52.40
C ALA A 792 26.46 -97.77 -52.36
#